data_AF-A0AA39QTQ4-F1
#
_entry.id   AF-A0AA39QTQ4-F1
#
_cell.length_a   1.000
_cell.length_b   1.000
_cell.length_c   1.000
_cell.angle_alpha   90.00
_cell.angle_beta   90.00
_cell.angle_gamma   90.00
#
_symmetry.space_group_name_H-M   'P 1'
#
loop_
_entity.id
_entity.type
_entity.pdbx_description
1 polymer ?
#
loop_
_entity_poly.entity_id
_entity_poly.type
_entity_poly.pdbx_seq_one_letter_code
_entity_poly.pdbx_strand_id
1 'polypeptide(L)'
;MASTNGITSIGRDNEPTSIVKSQHHSTLAIHGDDHLNRSTDVSPALHVSTTFRYASNPSELVPAKDLEGPLPLDAHIYSRETAPNTTRFEAILSQLLSAPCLSYSSGLAAVHAFYVFLNPKRVSIGGGYHGCHGVLDLHTKITGAKQLPLDCAEEDLQKGDVIHLETPVNPTGEAFEIKKYAEKAHRKGAYLLVDATFGPPGLQDPFAWGADVVMHSGTKYLGGHSDMLCGVLATKHEGWIEELKEERTYLGSVMGSLEGWLGVRSLRTLEVRVSRQSENCEQLVKWLDEMVKAKHTNAIGSVVEKVHHASLQLDDMHWLKKQMPNGFGPVFSITMRSEELAKRLPSQLELFHHATSLGGVESLIEWRAMSDRTVDTKLVRATSAPVNEDTLASLQARMSANVQTTPQSAVLVLKEVKSSVPNQPSDSTMQAPMGPNRHQHAMYPPVVTGLQVIDYVNDRNGLDYSRDIGRSFTLNGKNFYIFGDTFCQNTAGDFVGLVDNTAALLPHEDKFCDSRYLEFNNDDTVKALVPLTTAEMELQKSTGGRITLWGFGGVVELMDGTGRIWFERGIDHGNGNNEYCGIGMAEIRYVEHCERFITRRFDELWPNGLIFGADEPKVGSLSTIVEGEYVYLYSEYKGNTILARAWSPMTTSRNLYRFWDGKDYVENYNAAVPIPAFQDIPQGAVVRSHIFGRKKNYIFVGVDKWADSKIQVGAAETLEGSWEVWPVALTQGIKIKDGFRYCIYPHLFASHTRKGELLVTWSEQYPGGVIAGKLQFQTTEEECEEDCELND
;
A
#
# COMPACT_ATOMS: atom_id res chain seq x y z
N MET A 1 23.67 -67.35 -22.93
CA MET A 1 22.99 -66.83 -24.14
C MET A 1 21.75 -66.09 -23.71
N ALA A 2 21.47 -64.97 -24.39
CA ALA A 2 20.57 -63.86 -24.04
C ALA A 2 19.16 -64.20 -23.51
N SER A 3 18.64 -63.39 -22.59
CA SER A 3 17.74 -62.27 -22.95
C SER A 3 17.31 -61.47 -21.71
N THR A 4 17.66 -60.18 -21.73
CA THR A 4 17.06 -59.10 -20.94
C THR A 4 15.77 -58.65 -21.63
N ASN A 5 14.71 -58.40 -20.87
CA ASN A 5 13.80 -57.26 -21.07
C ASN A 5 12.72 -57.17 -19.99
N GLY A 6 12.53 -55.96 -19.46
CA GLY A 6 11.24 -55.49 -18.99
C GLY A 6 11.10 -55.29 -17.48
N ILE A 7 11.61 -54.18 -16.95
CA ILE A 7 10.80 -53.07 -16.41
C ILE A 7 11.74 -51.86 -16.28
N THR A 8 11.35 -50.80 -16.96
CA THR A 8 12.06 -49.55 -17.20
C THR A 8 12.33 -48.77 -15.91
N SER A 9 13.60 -48.69 -15.53
CA SER A 9 14.13 -47.48 -14.89
C SER A 9 14.02 -46.34 -15.90
N ILE A 10 13.25 -45.30 -15.58
CA ILE A 10 13.46 -44.01 -16.26
C ILE A 10 14.68 -43.40 -15.57
N GLY A 11 15.85 -43.84 -16.03
CA GLY A 11 17.08 -43.12 -15.78
C GLY A 11 16.95 -41.72 -16.37
N ARG A 12 17.17 -40.70 -15.54
CA ARG A 12 17.80 -39.48 -16.02
C ARG A 12 19.24 -39.51 -15.53
N ASP A 13 20.07 -40.25 -16.25
CA ASP A 13 21.48 -39.91 -16.37
C ASP A 13 21.55 -38.58 -17.14
N ASN A 14 21.17 -37.49 -16.48
CA ASN A 14 21.46 -36.16 -16.97
C ASN A 14 22.74 -35.72 -16.27
N GLU A 15 23.89 -36.13 -16.82
CA GLU A 15 25.03 -35.22 -16.76
C GLU A 15 24.52 -33.87 -17.26
N PRO A 16 24.75 -32.76 -16.53
CA PRO A 16 24.26 -31.45 -16.94
C PRO A 16 24.77 -31.17 -18.34
N THR A 17 23.85 -31.14 -19.32
CA THR A 17 24.14 -30.78 -20.71
C THR A 17 24.97 -29.49 -20.72
N SER A 18 25.95 -29.39 -21.62
CA SER A 18 26.95 -28.31 -21.72
C SER A 18 26.42 -26.86 -21.75
N ILE A 19 25.11 -26.68 -21.82
CA ILE A 19 24.38 -25.40 -21.76
C ILE A 19 24.32 -24.84 -20.31
N VAL A 20 24.51 -25.67 -19.28
CA VAL A 20 24.32 -25.30 -17.86
C VAL A 20 25.51 -24.51 -17.26
N LYS A 21 26.68 -24.48 -17.92
CA LYS A 21 27.92 -23.94 -17.32
C LYS A 21 28.06 -22.41 -17.32
N SER A 22 27.13 -21.65 -17.89
CA SER A 22 27.11 -20.18 -17.79
C SER A 22 25.69 -19.62 -17.86
N GLN A 23 24.76 -20.19 -17.08
CA GLN A 23 23.40 -19.69 -17.04
C GLN A 23 23.31 -18.36 -16.28
N HIS A 24 22.49 -17.45 -16.78
CA HIS A 24 22.19 -16.17 -16.15
C HIS A 24 21.55 -16.40 -14.76
N HIS A 25 21.76 -15.48 -13.80
CA HIS A 25 21.21 -15.61 -12.43
C HIS A 25 19.70 -15.90 -12.42
N SER A 26 18.93 -15.24 -13.29
CA SER A 26 17.48 -15.48 -13.40
C SER A 26 17.14 -16.90 -13.86
N THR A 27 17.95 -17.51 -14.72
CA THR A 27 17.76 -18.92 -15.13
C THR A 27 18.07 -19.87 -13.98
N LEU A 28 19.16 -19.64 -13.25
CA LEU A 28 19.54 -20.45 -12.08
C LEU A 28 18.50 -20.34 -10.96
N ALA A 29 17.94 -19.15 -10.74
CA ALA A 29 16.87 -18.92 -9.78
C ALA A 29 15.59 -19.74 -10.08
N ILE A 30 15.33 -20.02 -11.36
CA ILE A 30 14.13 -20.75 -11.80
C ILE A 30 14.37 -22.25 -11.88
N HIS A 31 15.52 -22.66 -12.43
CA HIS A 31 15.80 -24.04 -12.84
C HIS A 31 16.90 -24.72 -12.03
N GLY A 32 17.53 -24.02 -11.08
CA GLY A 32 18.68 -24.52 -10.33
C GLY A 32 18.40 -25.83 -9.57
N ASP A 33 17.15 -26.11 -9.22
CA ASP A 33 16.73 -27.34 -8.55
C ASP A 33 16.11 -28.40 -9.47
N ASP A 34 16.09 -28.22 -10.80
CA ASP A 34 15.41 -29.14 -11.73
C ASP A 34 15.95 -30.57 -11.68
N HIS A 35 17.24 -30.72 -11.35
CA HIS A 35 17.90 -32.01 -11.16
C HIS A 35 17.39 -32.78 -9.92
N LEU A 36 16.65 -32.12 -9.02
CA LEU A 36 16.04 -32.72 -7.81
C LEU A 36 14.56 -33.11 -8.03
N ASN A 37 14.02 -32.98 -9.24
CA ASN A 37 12.63 -33.35 -9.58
C ASN A 37 12.40 -34.86 -9.51
N ARG A 38 11.48 -35.27 -8.63
CA ARG A 38 11.06 -36.67 -8.45
C ARG A 38 9.67 -36.98 -8.98
N SER A 39 8.86 -35.95 -9.20
CA SER A 39 7.54 -36.05 -9.82
C SER A 39 7.54 -35.27 -11.14
N THR A 40 6.44 -35.38 -11.88
CA THR A 40 6.21 -34.60 -13.11
C THR A 40 5.71 -33.19 -12.83
N ASP A 41 5.61 -32.78 -11.56
CA ASP A 41 5.15 -31.46 -11.18
C ASP A 41 6.19 -30.40 -11.57
N VAL A 42 5.74 -29.33 -12.22
CA VAL A 42 6.64 -28.22 -12.61
C VAL A 42 7.08 -27.41 -11.40
N SER A 43 6.18 -27.21 -10.43
CA SER A 43 6.52 -26.60 -9.15
C SER A 43 6.67 -27.68 -8.08
N PRO A 44 7.71 -27.62 -7.23
CA PRO A 44 7.90 -28.62 -6.20
C PRO A 44 6.74 -28.62 -5.20
N ALA A 45 6.33 -29.83 -4.81
CA ALA A 45 5.33 -30.03 -3.77
C ALA A 45 5.84 -29.55 -2.40
N LEU A 46 4.93 -29.10 -1.54
CA LEU A 46 5.22 -28.89 -0.12
C LEU A 46 5.33 -30.25 0.59
N HIS A 47 6.46 -30.49 1.23
CA HIS A 47 6.78 -31.77 1.86
C HIS A 47 7.03 -31.61 3.36
N VAL A 48 6.03 -31.96 4.16
CA VAL A 48 6.04 -31.78 5.63
C VAL A 48 6.45 -33.03 6.41
N SER A 49 6.80 -34.12 5.74
CA SER A 49 7.22 -35.36 6.43
C SER A 49 8.50 -35.14 7.23
N THR A 50 8.53 -35.71 8.42
CA THR A 50 9.70 -35.71 9.30
C THR A 50 10.64 -36.88 9.06
N THR A 51 10.14 -37.98 8.49
CA THR A 51 10.89 -39.23 8.28
C THR A 51 10.62 -39.82 6.91
N PHE A 52 11.57 -40.62 6.43
CA PHE A 52 11.58 -41.18 5.09
C PHE A 52 11.83 -42.69 5.16
N ARG A 53 11.22 -43.45 4.25
CA ARG A 53 11.34 -44.91 4.22
C ARG A 53 12.68 -45.32 3.64
N TYR A 54 13.34 -46.30 4.26
CA TYR A 54 14.49 -46.99 3.67
C TYR A 54 14.08 -47.90 2.50
N ALA A 55 15.06 -48.32 1.72
CA ALA A 55 14.88 -49.28 0.64
C ALA A 55 14.24 -50.58 1.15
N SER A 56 13.26 -51.10 0.40
CA SER A 56 12.61 -52.38 0.75
C SER A 56 13.48 -53.58 0.38
N ASN A 57 14.45 -53.40 -0.53
CA ASN A 57 15.41 -54.41 -0.91
C ASN A 57 16.60 -54.41 0.07
N PRO A 58 16.84 -55.48 0.86
CA PRO A 58 17.93 -55.52 1.83
C PRO A 58 19.32 -55.34 1.22
N SER A 59 19.50 -55.66 -0.06
CA SER A 59 20.78 -55.48 -0.77
C SER A 59 21.10 -54.01 -1.07
N GLU A 60 20.12 -53.11 -0.97
CA GLU A 60 20.28 -51.66 -1.15
C GLU A 60 20.50 -50.93 0.19
N LEU A 61 20.42 -51.63 1.33
CA LEU A 61 20.66 -51.04 2.64
C LEU A 61 22.15 -50.93 2.91
N VAL A 62 22.63 -49.70 3.07
CA VAL A 62 24.01 -49.39 3.45
C VAL A 62 24.01 -48.88 4.90
N PRO A 63 24.75 -49.52 5.83
CA PRO A 63 24.89 -49.00 7.18
C PRO A 63 25.55 -47.61 7.17
N ALA A 64 25.09 -46.71 8.04
CA ALA A 64 25.58 -45.32 8.05
C ALA A 64 27.11 -45.19 8.20
N LYS A 65 27.73 -46.10 8.98
CA LYS A 65 29.20 -46.17 9.16
C LYS A 65 29.98 -46.60 7.91
N ASP A 66 29.29 -47.20 6.94
CA ASP A 66 29.87 -47.74 5.72
C ASP A 66 29.54 -46.83 4.51
N LEU A 67 28.91 -45.67 4.73
CA LEU A 67 28.68 -44.65 3.71
C LEU A 67 29.99 -43.91 3.39
N GLU A 68 30.36 -43.87 2.11
CA GLU A 68 31.49 -43.07 1.62
C GLU A 68 30.98 -41.69 1.18
N GLY A 69 31.16 -40.67 2.03
CA GLY A 69 30.80 -39.29 1.73
C GLY A 69 29.33 -38.91 2.02
N PRO A 70 28.91 -37.68 1.67
CA PRO A 70 27.55 -37.22 1.91
C PRO A 70 26.53 -37.97 1.04
N LEU A 71 25.34 -38.18 1.60
CA LEU A 71 24.22 -38.73 0.85
C LEU A 71 23.86 -37.82 -0.34
N PRO A 72 23.35 -38.39 -1.46
CA PRO A 72 22.74 -37.61 -2.53
C PRO A 72 21.73 -36.59 -1.98
N LEU A 73 21.62 -35.43 -2.63
CA LEU A 73 20.69 -34.37 -2.20
C LEU A 73 19.22 -34.83 -2.16
N ASP A 74 18.88 -35.89 -2.89
CA ASP A 74 17.57 -36.52 -2.90
C ASP A 74 17.49 -37.81 -2.03
N ALA A 75 18.50 -38.09 -1.22
CA ALA A 75 18.43 -39.16 -0.23
C ALA A 75 18.19 -38.56 1.18
N HIS A 76 16.93 -38.60 1.62
CA HIS A 76 16.54 -38.09 2.94
C HIS A 76 16.29 -39.24 3.92
N ILE A 77 16.70 -39.05 5.19
CA ILE A 77 16.49 -40.00 6.29
C ILE A 77 15.56 -39.37 7.34
N TYR A 78 15.91 -38.17 7.79
CA TYR A 78 15.16 -37.43 8.79
C TYR A 78 15.22 -35.92 8.50
N SER A 79 14.09 -35.22 8.67
CA SER A 79 13.93 -33.82 8.21
C SER A 79 14.87 -32.81 8.88
N ARG A 80 15.41 -33.14 10.06
CA ARG A 80 16.42 -32.31 10.73
C ARG A 80 17.75 -32.29 10.01
N GLU A 81 18.10 -33.37 9.32
CA GLU A 81 19.35 -33.47 8.57
C GLU A 81 19.18 -32.82 7.19
N THR A 82 18.16 -33.27 6.45
CA THR A 82 17.78 -32.76 5.13
C THR A 82 16.28 -32.94 4.89
N ALA A 83 15.67 -32.07 4.09
CA ALA A 83 14.27 -32.17 3.70
C ALA A 83 14.08 -31.66 2.26
N PRO A 84 13.13 -32.22 1.47
CA PRO A 84 13.00 -31.90 0.05
C PRO A 84 12.92 -30.39 -0.27
N ASN A 85 12.10 -29.62 0.46
CA ASN A 85 11.94 -28.19 0.21
C ASN A 85 13.20 -27.39 0.58
N THR A 86 13.78 -27.67 1.74
CA THR A 86 15.01 -27.02 2.21
C THR A 86 16.20 -27.32 1.31
N THR A 87 16.36 -28.57 0.87
CA THR A 87 17.45 -28.95 -0.02
C THR A 87 17.34 -28.28 -1.38
N ARG A 88 16.12 -28.10 -1.92
CA ARG A 88 15.91 -27.34 -3.16
C ARG A 88 16.27 -25.86 -2.99
N PHE A 89 15.83 -25.25 -1.90
CA PHE A 89 16.18 -23.87 -1.57
C PHE A 89 17.69 -23.66 -1.49
N GLU A 90 18.40 -24.56 -0.77
CA GLU A 90 19.86 -24.56 -0.65
C GLU A 90 20.55 -24.82 -2.00
N ALA A 91 20.01 -25.70 -2.85
CA ALA A 91 20.59 -25.99 -4.17
C ALA A 91 20.50 -24.79 -5.14
N ILE A 92 19.39 -24.07 -5.14
CA ILE A 92 19.23 -22.84 -5.94
C ILE A 92 20.18 -21.76 -5.42
N LEU A 93 20.17 -21.50 -4.10
CA LEU A 93 21.02 -20.49 -3.50
C LEU A 93 22.51 -20.76 -3.68
N SER A 94 22.92 -22.03 -3.60
CA SER A 94 24.33 -22.39 -3.77
C SER A 94 24.84 -22.00 -5.17
N GLN A 95 23.98 -22.07 -6.18
CA GLN A 95 24.29 -21.61 -7.54
C GLN A 95 24.26 -20.08 -7.63
N LEU A 96 23.26 -19.42 -7.03
CA LEU A 96 23.17 -17.95 -7.03
C LEU A 96 24.36 -17.29 -6.32
N LEU A 97 24.83 -17.87 -5.21
CA LEU A 97 25.98 -17.41 -4.42
C LEU A 97 27.31 -17.95 -4.94
N SER A 98 27.29 -18.85 -5.93
CA SER A 98 28.49 -19.56 -6.43
C SER A 98 29.33 -20.20 -5.32
N ALA A 99 28.66 -20.70 -4.27
CA ALA A 99 29.25 -21.33 -3.10
C ALA A 99 28.22 -22.25 -2.43
N PRO A 100 28.61 -23.44 -1.96
CA PRO A 100 27.76 -24.28 -1.12
C PRO A 100 27.14 -23.49 0.03
N CYS A 101 25.83 -23.66 0.26
CA CYS A 101 25.11 -22.94 1.31
C CYS A 101 24.22 -23.84 2.16
N LEU A 102 23.96 -23.39 3.38
CA LEU A 102 23.11 -24.04 4.36
C LEU A 102 22.10 -23.04 4.92
N SER A 103 20.85 -23.47 5.06
CA SER A 103 19.76 -22.68 5.62
C SER A 103 19.51 -22.97 7.10
N TYR A 104 18.99 -21.98 7.81
CA TYR A 104 18.69 -22.01 9.25
C TYR A 104 17.33 -21.39 9.52
N SER A 105 16.78 -21.63 10.71
CA SER A 105 15.47 -21.10 11.13
C SER A 105 15.37 -19.57 11.14
N SER A 106 16.48 -18.85 11.23
CA SER A 106 16.55 -17.38 11.16
C SER A 106 17.97 -16.90 10.87
N GLY A 107 18.13 -15.63 10.48
CA GLY A 107 19.46 -15.01 10.35
C GLY A 107 20.29 -15.10 11.63
N LEU A 108 19.66 -14.90 12.80
CA LEU A 108 20.36 -15.03 14.09
C LEU A 108 20.78 -16.46 14.39
N ALA A 109 19.98 -17.45 13.98
CA ALA A 109 20.35 -18.85 14.11
C ALA A 109 21.55 -19.22 13.22
N ALA A 110 21.66 -18.61 12.03
CA ALA A 110 22.82 -18.74 11.16
C ALA A 110 24.09 -18.15 11.80
N VAL A 111 24.03 -16.91 12.32
CA VAL A 111 25.17 -16.28 13.03
C VAL A 111 25.58 -17.09 14.25
N HIS A 112 24.61 -17.59 15.02
CA HIS A 112 24.87 -18.43 16.18
C HIS A 112 25.59 -19.72 15.78
N ALA A 113 25.11 -20.41 14.74
CA ALA A 113 25.76 -21.62 14.23
C ALA A 113 27.19 -21.34 13.77
N PHE A 114 27.44 -20.23 13.07
CA PHE A 114 28.79 -19.85 12.64
C PHE A 114 29.76 -19.66 13.82
N TYR A 115 29.34 -18.98 14.89
CA TYR A 115 30.20 -18.78 16.06
C TYR A 115 30.39 -20.05 16.90
N VAL A 116 29.41 -20.95 16.93
CA VAL A 116 29.57 -22.28 17.56
C VAL A 116 30.61 -23.08 16.79
N PHE A 117 30.44 -23.18 15.47
CA PHE A 117 31.31 -23.90 14.56
C PHE A 117 32.76 -23.42 14.64
N LEU A 118 32.98 -22.11 14.45
CA LEU A 118 34.33 -21.57 14.37
C LEU A 118 34.97 -21.34 15.75
N ASN A 119 34.15 -21.10 16.79
CA ASN A 119 34.55 -20.82 18.16
C ASN A 119 35.71 -19.80 18.29
N PRO A 120 35.59 -18.61 17.68
CA PRO A 120 36.68 -17.64 17.62
C PRO A 120 37.03 -17.09 19.00
N LYS A 121 38.32 -16.78 19.22
CA LYS A 121 38.76 -16.15 20.48
C LYS A 121 38.56 -14.63 20.46
N ARG A 122 38.53 -14.03 19.28
CA ARG A 122 38.19 -12.62 19.09
C ARG A 122 37.29 -12.44 17.88
N VAL A 123 36.37 -11.51 18.00
CA VAL A 123 35.49 -11.08 16.90
C VAL A 123 35.60 -9.56 16.78
N SER A 124 36.08 -9.10 15.63
CA SER A 124 36.04 -7.69 15.24
C SER A 124 34.72 -7.43 14.51
N ILE A 125 33.90 -6.54 15.07
CA ILE A 125 32.58 -6.22 14.54
C ILE A 125 32.31 -4.72 14.70
N GLY A 126 31.62 -4.12 13.72
CA GLY A 126 31.34 -2.68 13.68
C GLY A 126 29.98 -2.33 14.26
N GLY A 127 29.37 -1.27 13.75
CA GLY A 127 27.91 -1.16 13.80
C GLY A 127 27.26 -2.23 12.91
N GLY A 128 25.93 -2.23 12.85
CA GLY A 128 25.17 -3.20 12.08
C GLY A 128 23.90 -3.61 12.81
N TYR A 129 23.35 -4.75 12.42
CA TYR A 129 22.16 -5.30 13.04
C TYR A 129 22.44 -5.74 14.48
N HIS A 130 21.81 -5.05 15.45
CA HIS A 130 21.91 -5.33 16.89
C HIS A 130 21.67 -6.81 17.26
N GLY A 131 20.90 -7.55 16.48
CA GLY A 131 20.68 -8.97 16.73
C GLY A 131 21.96 -9.80 16.62
N CYS A 132 22.84 -9.48 15.66
CA CYS A 132 24.15 -10.13 15.52
C CYS A 132 25.04 -9.84 16.73
N HIS A 133 24.97 -8.61 17.28
CA HIS A 133 25.64 -8.25 18.53
C HIS A 133 25.09 -9.04 19.72
N GLY A 134 23.77 -9.18 19.84
CA GLY A 134 23.17 -9.99 20.90
C GLY A 134 23.59 -11.47 20.84
N VAL A 135 23.72 -12.04 19.64
CA VAL A 135 24.26 -13.40 19.46
C VAL A 135 25.74 -13.46 19.85
N LEU A 136 26.54 -12.44 19.49
CA LEU A 136 27.95 -12.35 19.87
C LEU A 136 28.12 -12.20 21.40
N ASP A 137 27.25 -11.44 22.06
CA ASP A 137 27.25 -11.30 23.52
C ASP A 137 26.97 -12.63 24.22
N LEU A 138 26.03 -13.42 23.69
CA LEU A 138 25.78 -14.78 24.17
C LEU A 138 27.00 -15.68 23.96
N HIS A 139 27.65 -15.61 22.80
CA HIS A 139 28.87 -16.35 22.53
C HIS A 139 30.00 -15.93 23.50
N THR A 140 30.28 -14.64 23.65
CA THR A 140 31.26 -14.09 24.60
C THR A 140 30.96 -14.54 26.03
N LYS A 141 29.70 -14.54 26.45
CA LYS A 141 29.29 -15.02 27.77
C LYS A 141 29.66 -16.49 28.01
N ILE A 142 29.59 -17.32 26.97
CA ILE A 142 29.87 -18.77 27.05
C ILE A 142 31.37 -19.05 26.94
N THR A 143 32.08 -18.35 26.05
CA THR A 143 33.45 -18.72 25.64
C THR A 143 34.53 -17.79 26.19
N GLY A 144 34.16 -16.61 26.67
CA GLY A 144 35.10 -15.54 27.03
C GLY A 144 35.75 -14.85 25.82
N ALA A 145 35.20 -15.01 24.61
CA ALA A 145 35.70 -14.36 23.40
C ALA A 145 35.73 -12.83 23.55
N LYS A 146 36.80 -12.20 23.04
CA LYS A 146 36.95 -10.73 23.08
C LYS A 146 36.26 -10.09 21.88
N GLN A 147 35.48 -9.05 22.12
CA GLN A 147 34.95 -8.20 21.04
C GLN A 147 35.92 -7.06 20.76
N LEU A 148 36.24 -6.84 19.49
CA LEU A 148 37.09 -5.76 19.01
C LEU A 148 36.27 -4.83 18.11
N PRO A 149 36.58 -3.52 18.04
CA PRO A 149 35.95 -2.66 17.07
C PRO A 149 36.38 -3.04 15.64
N LEU A 150 35.56 -2.69 14.64
CA LEU A 150 35.83 -3.01 13.23
C LEU A 150 37.12 -2.37 12.69
N ASP A 151 37.46 -1.19 13.21
CA ASP A 151 38.66 -0.42 12.88
C ASP A 151 39.87 -0.77 13.76
N CYS A 152 39.85 -1.90 14.50
CA CYS A 152 40.98 -2.34 15.33
C CYS A 152 42.30 -2.40 14.55
N ALA A 153 43.43 -2.31 15.26
CA ALA A 153 44.72 -2.49 14.61
C ALA A 153 44.82 -3.92 14.06
N GLU A 154 45.52 -4.11 12.94
CA GLU A 154 45.70 -5.45 12.37
C GLU A 154 46.38 -6.39 13.39
N GLU A 155 47.29 -5.84 14.20
CA GLU A 155 48.04 -6.52 15.24
C GLU A 155 47.18 -7.10 16.37
N ASP A 156 45.95 -6.61 16.53
CA ASP A 156 45.01 -7.10 17.54
C ASP A 156 44.34 -8.43 17.13
N LEU A 157 44.36 -8.74 15.83
CA LEU A 157 43.82 -9.97 15.25
C LEU A 157 44.85 -11.10 15.26
N GLN A 158 44.37 -12.33 15.45
CA GLN A 158 45.18 -13.54 15.44
C GLN A 158 44.55 -14.62 14.55
N LYS A 159 45.31 -15.69 14.32
CA LYS A 159 44.84 -16.83 13.53
C LYS A 159 43.58 -17.43 14.14
N GLY A 160 42.54 -17.61 13.32
CA GLY A 160 41.24 -18.15 13.73
C GLY A 160 40.28 -17.14 14.35
N ASP A 161 40.67 -15.86 14.46
CA ASP A 161 39.74 -14.79 14.82
C ASP A 161 38.82 -14.44 13.63
N VAL A 162 37.78 -13.65 13.88
CA VAL A 162 36.78 -13.27 12.86
C VAL A 162 36.72 -11.76 12.71
N ILE A 163 36.65 -11.28 11.47
CA ILE A 163 36.05 -9.99 11.15
C ILE A 163 34.62 -10.27 10.68
N HIS A 164 33.62 -9.76 11.40
CA HIS A 164 32.22 -9.79 11.02
C HIS A 164 31.86 -8.43 10.42
N LEU A 165 31.76 -8.40 9.11
CA LEU A 165 31.46 -7.20 8.34
C LEU A 165 30.01 -7.25 7.84
N GLU A 166 29.20 -6.25 8.17
CA GLU A 166 27.91 -6.05 7.51
C GLU A 166 28.06 -4.95 6.45
N THR A 167 27.76 -5.28 5.19
CA THR A 167 27.88 -4.31 4.09
C THR A 167 26.91 -4.65 2.94
N PRO A 168 26.01 -3.72 2.54
CA PRO A 168 25.73 -2.44 3.19
C PRO A 168 25.24 -2.58 4.63
N VAL A 169 25.52 -1.57 5.47
CA VAL A 169 25.31 -1.65 6.93
C VAL A 169 23.90 -1.21 7.33
N ASN A 170 23.23 -1.98 8.16
CA ASN A 170 22.01 -1.56 8.85
C ASN A 170 22.34 -0.58 9.98
N PRO A 171 21.68 0.58 10.07
CA PRO A 171 20.54 1.04 9.26
C PRO A 171 20.86 1.89 8.02
N THR A 172 22.09 2.41 7.88
CA THR A 172 22.36 3.50 6.93
C THR A 172 22.30 3.09 5.46
N GLY A 173 22.52 1.81 5.14
CA GLY A 173 22.64 1.33 3.76
C GLY A 173 23.92 1.79 3.07
N GLU A 174 24.89 2.33 3.82
CA GLU A 174 26.25 2.62 3.34
C GLU A 174 27.06 1.32 3.28
N ALA A 175 27.96 1.21 2.31
CA ALA A 175 28.78 0.04 2.11
C ALA A 175 30.25 0.29 2.49
N PHE A 176 30.89 -0.79 2.90
CA PHE A 176 32.32 -0.89 3.14
C PHE A 176 33.01 -1.72 2.04
N GLU A 177 34.28 -1.38 1.75
CA GLU A 177 35.10 -2.10 0.78
C GLU A 177 35.51 -3.48 1.35
N ILE A 178 34.86 -4.54 0.88
CA ILE A 178 35.05 -5.91 1.40
C ILE A 178 36.51 -6.35 1.29
N LYS A 179 37.16 -6.02 0.18
CA LYS A 179 38.55 -6.40 -0.11
C LYS A 179 39.52 -5.93 0.96
N LYS A 180 39.34 -4.71 1.48
CA LYS A 180 40.20 -4.16 2.53
C LYS A 180 40.13 -5.00 3.82
N TYR A 181 38.93 -5.47 4.18
CA TYR A 181 38.73 -6.31 5.36
C TYR A 181 39.20 -7.74 5.13
N ALA A 182 39.04 -8.27 3.92
CA ALA A 182 39.54 -9.60 3.55
C ALA A 182 41.07 -9.65 3.67
N GLU A 183 41.77 -8.67 3.08
CA GLU A 183 43.23 -8.56 3.17
C GLU A 183 43.71 -8.42 4.62
N LYS A 184 43.02 -7.61 5.43
CA LYS A 184 43.32 -7.45 6.86
C LYS A 184 43.17 -8.78 7.62
N ALA A 185 42.08 -9.51 7.40
CA ALA A 185 41.81 -10.79 8.05
C ALA A 185 42.87 -11.84 7.66
N HIS A 186 43.07 -12.02 6.35
CA HIS A 186 43.94 -13.06 5.81
C HIS A 186 45.41 -12.88 6.19
N ARG A 187 45.93 -11.64 6.30
CA ARG A 187 47.29 -11.37 6.78
C ARG A 187 47.56 -11.89 8.19
N LYS A 188 46.53 -12.04 9.03
CA LYS A 188 46.63 -12.58 10.39
C LYS A 188 46.12 -14.01 10.51
N GLY A 189 45.68 -14.62 9.40
CA GLY A 189 45.04 -15.93 9.40
C GLY A 189 43.66 -15.92 10.09
N ALA A 190 43.03 -14.76 10.19
CA ALA A 190 41.64 -14.59 10.59
C ALA A 190 40.70 -14.80 9.38
N TYR A 191 39.41 -14.97 9.65
CA TYR A 191 38.37 -15.16 8.64
C TYR A 191 37.48 -13.92 8.51
N LEU A 192 36.98 -13.67 7.30
CA LEU A 192 35.99 -12.64 7.02
C LEU A 192 34.61 -13.27 6.81
N LEU A 193 33.69 -12.98 7.74
CA LEU A 193 32.26 -13.19 7.57
C LEU A 193 31.65 -11.89 7.03
N VAL A 194 30.94 -11.96 5.90
CA VAL A 194 30.17 -10.83 5.37
C VAL A 194 28.67 -11.09 5.54
N ASP A 195 27.98 -10.30 6.36
CA ASP A 195 26.53 -10.18 6.31
C ASP A 195 26.17 -9.31 5.11
N ALA A 196 25.69 -9.96 4.05
CA ALA A 196 25.31 -9.36 2.78
C ALA A 196 23.79 -9.22 2.67
N THR A 197 23.06 -9.21 3.78
CA THR A 197 21.59 -9.08 3.78
C THR A 197 21.12 -7.88 2.96
N PHE A 198 21.81 -6.74 3.01
CA PHE A 198 21.46 -5.52 2.25
C PHE A 198 22.05 -5.48 0.83
N GLY A 199 22.91 -6.43 0.47
CA GLY A 199 23.46 -6.64 -0.86
C GLY A 199 23.09 -8.04 -1.38
N PRO A 200 21.80 -8.35 -1.58
CA PRO A 200 21.36 -9.68 -2.00
C PRO A 200 21.98 -10.12 -3.34
N PRO A 201 21.96 -11.44 -3.65
CA PRO A 201 22.49 -11.97 -4.90
C PRO A 201 21.95 -11.24 -6.11
N GLY A 202 22.86 -10.90 -7.03
CA GLY A 202 22.58 -10.04 -8.18
C GLY A 202 23.09 -8.61 -7.98
N LEU A 203 23.03 -8.05 -6.77
CA LEU A 203 23.59 -6.72 -6.49
C LEU A 203 25.04 -6.78 -6.02
N GLN A 204 25.42 -7.75 -5.18
CA GLN A 204 26.76 -7.90 -4.64
C GLN A 204 27.17 -9.38 -4.57
N ASP A 205 28.42 -9.67 -4.87
CA ASP A 205 29.05 -10.98 -4.64
C ASP A 205 30.26 -10.79 -3.71
N PRO A 206 30.12 -10.98 -2.39
CA PRO A 206 31.22 -10.80 -1.45
C PRO A 206 32.40 -11.75 -1.69
N PHE A 207 32.17 -12.96 -2.25
CA PHE A 207 33.26 -13.90 -2.49
C PHE A 207 34.23 -13.39 -3.56
N ALA A 208 33.76 -12.61 -4.53
CA ALA A 208 34.61 -11.94 -5.51
C ALA A 208 35.61 -10.95 -4.87
N TRP A 209 35.37 -10.56 -3.62
CA TRP A 209 36.17 -9.59 -2.86
C TRP A 209 36.89 -10.22 -1.65
N GLY A 210 36.92 -11.54 -1.55
CA GLY A 210 37.71 -12.26 -0.55
C GLY A 210 36.97 -12.60 0.75
N ALA A 211 35.63 -12.55 0.76
CA ALA A 211 34.87 -13.12 1.88
C ALA A 211 35.16 -14.63 2.04
N ASP A 212 35.27 -15.09 3.28
CA ASP A 212 35.38 -16.52 3.61
C ASP A 212 34.01 -17.15 3.76
N VAL A 213 33.09 -16.41 4.39
CA VAL A 213 31.71 -16.80 4.63
C VAL A 213 30.79 -15.65 4.28
N VAL A 214 29.70 -15.96 3.58
CA VAL A 214 28.62 -15.01 3.29
C VAL A 214 27.38 -15.40 4.07
N MET A 215 26.80 -14.44 4.77
CA MET A 215 25.58 -14.62 5.54
C MET A 215 24.47 -13.75 4.93
N HIS A 216 23.26 -14.30 4.91
CA HIS A 216 22.04 -13.53 4.67
C HIS A 216 20.99 -13.86 5.72
N SER A 217 20.26 -12.85 6.19
CA SER A 217 18.90 -13.06 6.70
C SER A 217 17.98 -13.34 5.51
N GLY A 218 17.71 -14.62 5.27
CA GLY A 218 16.77 -15.07 4.24
C GLY A 218 15.35 -14.54 4.41
N THR A 219 14.99 -14.09 5.61
CA THR A 219 13.76 -13.34 5.92
C THR A 219 13.55 -12.10 5.04
N LYS A 220 14.64 -11.50 4.54
CA LYS A 220 14.62 -10.21 3.84
C LYS A 220 14.43 -10.41 2.33
N TYR A 221 15.34 -9.92 1.50
CA TYR A 221 15.17 -9.94 0.04
C TYR A 221 15.06 -11.34 -0.58
N LEU A 222 15.68 -12.36 0.04
CA LEU A 222 15.55 -13.76 -0.42
C LEU A 222 14.10 -14.26 -0.31
N GLY A 223 13.46 -14.06 0.86
CA GLY A 223 12.05 -14.36 1.09
C GLY A 223 11.10 -13.39 0.40
N GLY A 224 11.40 -12.08 0.44
CA GLY A 224 10.83 -11.06 -0.43
C GLY A 224 9.36 -10.71 -0.21
N HIS A 225 8.62 -11.46 0.60
CA HIS A 225 7.16 -11.35 0.72
C HIS A 225 6.68 -11.26 2.18
N SER A 226 7.60 -11.02 3.12
CA SER A 226 7.30 -10.81 4.53
C SER A 226 6.51 -11.94 5.21
N ASP A 227 6.70 -13.18 4.73
CA ASP A 227 5.98 -14.39 5.14
C ASP A 227 6.91 -15.58 5.49
N MET A 228 8.23 -15.35 5.56
CA MET A 228 9.23 -16.39 5.80
C MET A 228 10.31 -15.92 6.78
N LEU A 229 10.67 -16.76 7.76
CA LEU A 229 11.84 -16.56 8.62
C LEU A 229 12.95 -17.54 8.21
N CYS A 230 14.14 -17.02 7.88
CA CYS A 230 15.24 -17.84 7.39
C CYS A 230 16.59 -17.13 7.61
N GLY A 231 17.65 -17.93 7.80
CA GLY A 231 19.04 -17.51 7.70
C GLY A 231 19.80 -18.41 6.73
N VAL A 232 20.85 -17.88 6.10
CA VAL A 232 21.68 -18.62 5.14
C VAL A 232 23.14 -18.34 5.46
N LEU A 233 23.95 -19.40 5.48
CA LEU A 233 25.41 -19.31 5.42
C LEU A 233 25.89 -19.96 4.13
N ALA A 234 26.79 -19.31 3.42
CA ALA A 234 27.52 -19.88 2.30
C ALA A 234 29.02 -19.77 2.55
N THR A 235 29.78 -20.76 2.12
CA THR A 235 31.24 -20.77 2.27
C THR A 235 31.89 -21.55 1.13
N LYS A 236 33.10 -21.15 0.76
CA LYS A 236 33.95 -21.87 -0.21
C LYS A 236 35.02 -22.72 0.47
N HIS A 237 35.10 -22.70 1.79
CA HIS A 237 36.02 -23.54 2.55
C HIS A 237 35.57 -24.99 2.48
N GLU A 238 36.48 -25.86 2.03
CA GLU A 238 36.24 -27.28 1.86
C GLU A 238 35.90 -27.94 3.21
N GLY A 239 34.86 -28.78 3.24
CA GLY A 239 34.39 -29.49 4.44
C GLY A 239 33.53 -28.67 5.40
N TRP A 240 33.50 -27.34 5.28
CA TRP A 240 32.79 -26.50 6.26
C TRP A 240 31.28 -26.67 6.21
N ILE A 241 30.69 -26.87 5.03
CA ILE A 241 29.22 -27.06 4.93
C ILE A 241 28.80 -28.39 5.57
N GLU A 242 29.61 -29.44 5.44
CA GLU A 242 29.37 -30.73 6.05
C GLU A 242 29.38 -30.63 7.57
N GLU A 243 30.41 -29.98 8.14
CA GLU A 243 30.52 -29.75 9.59
C GLU A 243 29.41 -28.82 10.11
N LEU A 244 29.11 -27.72 9.41
CA LEU A 244 28.00 -26.82 9.76
C LEU A 244 26.64 -27.53 9.72
N LYS A 245 26.45 -28.46 8.80
CA LYS A 245 25.22 -29.26 8.67
C LYS A 245 25.10 -30.27 9.81
N GLU A 246 26.20 -30.90 10.19
CA GLU A 246 26.27 -31.77 11.36
C GLU A 246 25.91 -30.98 12.63
N GLU A 247 26.54 -29.82 12.86
CA GLU A 247 26.22 -28.97 14.00
C GLU A 247 24.78 -28.44 13.97
N ARG A 248 24.25 -28.02 12.82
CA ARG A 248 22.84 -27.60 12.67
C ARG A 248 21.89 -28.70 13.15
N THR A 249 22.23 -29.96 12.90
CA THR A 249 21.41 -31.10 13.30
C THR A 249 21.36 -31.24 14.83
N TYR A 250 22.45 -30.96 15.54
CA TYR A 250 22.49 -31.02 17.00
C TYR A 250 21.99 -29.73 17.67
N LEU A 251 22.22 -28.57 17.05
CA LEU A 251 21.68 -27.28 17.49
C LEU A 251 20.16 -27.20 17.29
N GLY A 252 19.61 -27.95 16.33
CA GLY A 252 18.18 -27.98 16.02
C GLY A 252 17.67 -26.71 15.32
N SER A 253 18.56 -25.85 14.84
CA SER A 253 18.26 -24.57 14.18
C SER A 253 17.86 -24.72 12.70
N VAL A 254 17.03 -25.73 12.40
CA VAL A 254 16.64 -26.09 11.03
C VAL A 254 15.51 -25.20 10.50
N MET A 255 15.56 -24.89 9.20
CA MET A 255 14.47 -24.21 8.51
C MET A 255 13.26 -25.15 8.35
N GLY A 256 12.04 -24.64 8.53
CA GLY A 256 10.81 -25.41 8.35
C GLY A 256 10.50 -25.70 6.88
N SER A 257 9.68 -26.73 6.63
CA SER A 257 9.33 -27.16 5.26
C SER A 257 8.49 -26.13 4.50
N LEU A 258 7.61 -25.39 5.21
CA LEU A 258 6.81 -24.33 4.61
C LEU A 258 7.71 -23.17 4.20
N GLU A 259 8.63 -22.76 5.05
CA GLU A 259 9.64 -21.74 4.78
C GLU A 259 10.52 -22.15 3.60
N GLY A 260 10.98 -23.41 3.54
CA GLY A 260 11.73 -23.89 2.37
C GLY A 260 10.92 -23.83 1.07
N TRP A 261 9.63 -24.14 1.13
CA TRP A 261 8.75 -24.06 -0.05
C TRP A 261 8.50 -22.61 -0.48
N LEU A 262 8.20 -21.72 0.47
CA LEU A 262 8.07 -20.28 0.24
C LEU A 262 9.38 -19.70 -0.32
N GLY A 263 10.52 -20.10 0.23
CA GLY A 263 11.85 -19.71 -0.22
C GLY A 263 12.09 -20.06 -1.69
N VAL A 264 11.82 -21.31 -2.10
CA VAL A 264 11.93 -21.71 -3.52
C VAL A 264 11.04 -20.85 -4.41
N ARG A 265 9.77 -20.61 -4.02
CA ARG A 265 8.87 -19.70 -4.75
C ARG A 265 9.47 -18.29 -4.86
N SER A 266 10.00 -17.76 -3.77
CA SER A 266 10.51 -16.39 -3.70
C SER A 266 11.79 -16.18 -4.50
N LEU A 267 12.71 -17.15 -4.49
CA LEU A 267 13.95 -17.06 -5.27
C LEU A 267 13.69 -16.92 -6.77
N ARG A 268 12.64 -17.55 -7.29
CA ARG A 268 12.25 -17.48 -8.72
C ARG A 268 11.92 -16.07 -9.21
N THR A 269 11.60 -15.15 -8.30
CA THR A 269 11.32 -13.73 -8.59
C THR A 269 12.39 -12.78 -8.02
N LEU A 270 13.50 -13.32 -7.48
CA LEU A 270 14.50 -12.53 -6.77
C LEU A 270 15.08 -11.41 -7.63
N GLU A 271 15.55 -11.74 -8.84
CA GLU A 271 16.19 -10.78 -9.74
C GLU A 271 15.24 -9.62 -10.07
N VAL A 272 14.04 -9.91 -10.60
CA VAL A 272 13.09 -8.86 -10.99
C VAL A 272 12.64 -7.98 -9.81
N ARG A 273 12.50 -8.55 -8.61
CA ARG A 273 12.13 -7.78 -7.41
C ARG A 273 13.28 -6.89 -6.95
N VAL A 274 14.47 -7.48 -6.78
CA VAL A 274 15.64 -6.79 -6.23
C VAL A 274 16.15 -5.71 -7.18
N SER A 275 16.23 -6.00 -8.49
CA SER A 275 16.61 -5.01 -9.51
C SER A 275 15.68 -3.80 -9.45
N ARG A 276 14.35 -4.04 -9.45
CA ARG A 276 13.36 -2.96 -9.37
C ARG A 276 13.45 -2.18 -8.06
N GLN A 277 13.56 -2.86 -6.92
CA GLN A 277 13.70 -2.22 -5.62
C GLN A 277 14.97 -1.36 -5.54
N SER A 278 16.09 -1.86 -6.09
CA SER A 278 17.36 -1.14 -6.15
C SER A 278 17.25 0.14 -6.97
N GLU A 279 16.70 0.06 -8.18
CA GLU A 279 16.46 1.21 -9.06
C GLU A 279 15.57 2.27 -8.40
N ASN A 280 14.48 1.84 -7.76
CA ASN A 280 13.54 2.75 -7.13
C ASN A 280 14.12 3.40 -5.87
N CYS A 281 14.87 2.64 -5.06
CA CYS A 281 15.58 3.17 -3.90
C CYS A 281 16.61 4.22 -4.34
N GLU A 282 17.41 3.94 -5.36
CA GLU A 282 18.41 4.88 -5.86
C GLU A 282 17.78 6.18 -6.38
N GLN A 283 16.67 6.10 -7.12
CA GLN A 283 15.93 7.27 -7.59
C GLN A 283 15.42 8.12 -6.42
N LEU A 284 14.80 7.48 -5.42
CA LEU A 284 14.26 8.17 -4.25
C LEU A 284 15.37 8.81 -3.41
N VAL A 285 16.49 8.11 -3.21
CA VAL A 285 17.65 8.62 -2.47
C VAL A 285 18.25 9.83 -3.16
N LYS A 286 18.43 9.79 -4.50
CA LYS A 286 18.95 10.93 -5.27
C LYS A 286 18.05 12.15 -5.14
N TRP A 287 16.74 11.97 -5.32
CA TRP A 287 15.78 13.05 -5.16
C TRP A 287 15.80 13.63 -3.74
N LEU A 288 15.79 12.79 -2.69
CA LEU A 288 15.88 13.25 -1.31
C LEU A 288 17.18 14.02 -1.05
N ASP A 289 18.32 13.53 -1.53
CA ASP A 289 19.62 14.18 -1.37
C ASP A 289 19.69 15.54 -2.08
N GLU A 290 19.12 15.65 -3.28
CA GLU A 290 18.97 16.92 -4.00
C GLU A 290 18.11 17.92 -3.20
N MET A 291 16.98 17.46 -2.66
CA MET A 291 16.11 18.29 -1.82
C MET A 291 16.81 18.74 -0.54
N VAL A 292 17.58 17.86 0.11
CA VAL A 292 18.38 18.19 1.30
C VAL A 292 19.49 19.20 0.98
N LYS A 293 20.18 19.07 -0.15
CA LYS A 293 21.19 20.04 -0.61
C LYS A 293 20.58 21.40 -0.91
N ALA A 294 19.37 21.42 -1.45
CA ALA A 294 18.58 22.62 -1.72
C ALA A 294 17.81 23.13 -0.47
N LYS A 295 18.32 22.91 0.75
CA LYS A 295 17.67 23.25 2.05
C LYS A 295 17.13 24.67 2.21
N HIS A 296 17.60 25.62 1.41
CA HIS A 296 17.14 27.02 1.46
C HIS A 296 15.94 27.29 0.56
N THR A 297 15.49 26.31 -0.23
CA THR A 297 14.45 26.48 -1.25
C THR A 297 13.31 25.47 -1.16
N ASN A 298 13.36 24.51 -0.23
CA ASN A 298 12.27 23.54 -0.02
C ASN A 298 12.18 23.09 1.45
N ALA A 299 11.02 22.57 1.82
CA ALA A 299 10.72 22.15 3.18
C ALA A 299 11.40 20.84 3.61
N ILE A 300 11.79 19.97 2.67
CA ILE A 300 12.45 18.70 2.99
C ILE A 300 13.83 18.97 3.61
N GLY A 301 14.65 19.84 3.02
CA GLY A 301 15.97 20.15 3.56
C GLY A 301 15.97 20.92 4.89
N SER A 302 14.81 21.47 5.31
CA SER A 302 14.64 22.05 6.64
C SER A 302 14.25 21.02 7.70
N VAL A 303 13.74 19.83 7.36
CA VAL A 303 13.44 18.75 8.34
C VAL A 303 14.40 17.57 8.28
N VAL A 304 15.00 17.30 7.11
CA VAL A 304 16.01 16.26 6.92
C VAL A 304 17.41 16.89 6.99
N GLU A 305 18.26 16.32 7.84
CA GLU A 305 19.65 16.75 8.03
C GLU A 305 20.58 16.08 7.00
N LYS A 306 20.43 14.77 6.81
CA LYS A 306 21.31 13.96 5.94
C LYS A 306 20.57 12.73 5.43
N VAL A 307 20.83 12.37 4.17
CA VAL A 307 20.45 11.08 3.58
C VAL A 307 21.68 10.17 3.59
N HIS A 308 21.50 8.90 3.98
CA HIS A 308 22.54 7.88 3.99
C HIS A 308 22.13 6.74 3.07
N HIS A 309 23.04 6.37 2.16
CA HIS A 309 22.89 5.26 1.22
C HIS A 309 24.20 5.08 0.45
N ALA A 310 24.51 3.86 0.02
CA ALA A 310 25.73 3.57 -0.75
C ALA A 310 25.88 4.43 -2.01
N SER A 311 24.78 4.77 -2.71
CA SER A 311 24.85 5.61 -3.92
C SER A 311 25.34 7.04 -3.68
N LEU A 312 25.39 7.49 -2.42
CA LEU A 312 25.83 8.85 -2.04
C LEU A 312 27.29 8.88 -1.54
N GLN A 313 27.99 7.74 -1.48
CA GLN A 313 29.41 7.67 -1.11
C GLN A 313 30.30 8.04 -2.31
N LEU A 314 30.25 9.30 -2.74
CA LEU A 314 30.89 9.77 -3.98
C LEU A 314 32.41 9.52 -4.02
N ASP A 315 33.09 9.68 -2.90
CA ASP A 315 34.55 9.46 -2.79
C ASP A 315 34.94 7.98 -2.95
N ASP A 316 33.99 7.07 -2.68
CA ASP A 316 34.17 5.62 -2.72
C ASP A 316 33.65 4.98 -4.03
N MET A 317 33.02 5.76 -4.91
CA MET A 317 32.33 5.26 -6.11
C MET A 317 33.20 4.38 -7.02
N HIS A 318 34.51 4.60 -7.01
CA HIS A 318 35.50 3.80 -7.74
C HIS A 318 35.41 2.30 -7.42
N TRP A 319 35.40 1.94 -6.14
CA TRP A 319 35.37 0.54 -5.70
C TRP A 319 33.92 0.06 -5.55
N LEU A 320 33.01 0.94 -5.12
CA LEU A 320 31.59 0.62 -4.95
C LEU A 320 30.96 0.08 -6.22
N LYS A 321 31.15 0.75 -7.37
CA LYS A 321 30.60 0.28 -8.66
C LYS A 321 31.15 -1.05 -9.13
N LYS A 322 32.34 -1.45 -8.66
CA LYS A 322 32.88 -2.77 -8.97
C LYS A 322 32.30 -3.82 -8.03
N GLN A 323 32.18 -3.48 -6.75
CA GLN A 323 31.61 -4.36 -5.72
C GLN A 323 30.11 -4.58 -5.91
N MET A 324 29.40 -3.56 -6.40
CA MET A 324 27.96 -3.54 -6.63
C MET A 324 27.63 -3.08 -8.06
N PRO A 325 27.89 -3.91 -9.09
CA PRO A 325 27.82 -3.49 -10.49
C PRO A 325 26.40 -3.29 -11.03
N ASN A 326 25.39 -3.88 -10.38
CA ASN A 326 24.01 -3.91 -10.87
C ASN A 326 23.04 -3.03 -10.03
N GLY A 327 23.58 -2.07 -9.28
CA GLY A 327 22.80 -1.18 -8.41
C GLY A 327 23.13 -1.35 -6.93
N PHE A 328 22.59 -0.45 -6.11
CA PHE A 328 22.86 -0.37 -4.68
C PHE A 328 21.75 -1.01 -3.82
N GLY A 329 22.04 -1.26 -2.55
CA GLY A 329 21.10 -1.93 -1.64
C GLY A 329 19.78 -1.17 -1.51
N PRO A 330 18.60 -1.81 -1.61
CA PRO A 330 17.31 -1.11 -1.61
C PRO A 330 16.80 -0.76 -0.20
N VAL A 331 17.65 -0.06 0.54
CA VAL A 331 17.44 0.40 1.91
C VAL A 331 18.29 1.63 2.15
N PHE A 332 17.69 2.64 2.74
CA PHE A 332 18.37 3.89 3.05
C PHE A 332 17.91 4.40 4.42
N SER A 333 18.66 5.34 4.98
CA SER A 333 18.22 6.06 6.17
C SER A 333 18.28 7.56 5.94
N ILE A 334 17.46 8.28 6.69
CA ILE A 334 17.53 9.72 6.80
C ILE A 334 17.73 10.09 8.27
N THR A 335 18.68 10.99 8.52
CA THR A 335 18.78 11.68 9.81
C THR A 335 17.90 12.91 9.72
N MET A 336 16.87 12.97 10.57
CA MET A 336 16.04 14.15 10.73
C MET A 336 16.77 15.21 11.56
N ARG A 337 16.34 16.47 11.50
CA ARG A 337 16.93 17.52 12.34
C ARG A 337 16.56 17.42 13.82
N SER A 338 15.48 16.71 14.16
CA SER A 338 15.07 16.47 15.55
C SER A 338 14.44 15.08 15.72
N GLU A 339 14.48 14.58 16.95
CA GLU A 339 13.84 13.31 17.33
C GLU A 339 12.33 13.36 17.13
N GLU A 340 11.70 14.50 17.44
CA GLU A 340 10.25 14.67 17.27
C GLU A 340 9.84 14.47 15.81
N LEU A 341 10.61 15.03 14.87
CA LEU A 341 10.39 14.85 13.44
C LEU A 341 10.59 13.39 13.02
N ALA A 342 11.64 12.73 13.52
CA ALA A 342 11.91 11.32 13.26
C ALA A 342 10.81 10.40 13.77
N LYS A 343 10.22 10.72 14.93
CA LYS A 343 9.13 9.95 15.52
C LYS A 343 7.80 10.13 14.78
N ARG A 344 7.53 11.33 14.26
CA ARG A 344 6.25 11.67 13.62
C ARG A 344 6.18 11.22 12.16
N LEU A 345 7.27 11.38 11.41
CA LEU A 345 7.30 11.14 9.97
C LEU A 345 6.77 9.75 9.57
N PRO A 346 7.23 8.62 10.15
CA PRO A 346 6.78 7.29 9.75
C PRO A 346 5.26 7.09 9.77
N SER A 347 4.57 7.69 10.76
CA SER A 347 3.12 7.53 10.94
C SER A 347 2.28 8.47 10.09
N GLN A 348 2.90 9.38 9.34
CA GLN A 348 2.21 10.33 8.46
C GLN A 348 2.25 9.92 6.98
N LEU A 349 3.04 8.91 6.63
CA LEU A 349 3.13 8.41 5.27
C LEU A 349 2.00 7.42 5.01
N GLU A 350 1.33 7.56 3.88
CA GLU A 350 0.18 6.71 3.50
C GLU A 350 0.62 5.42 2.82
N LEU A 351 1.72 5.48 2.06
CA LEU A 351 2.26 4.33 1.31
C LEU A 351 3.26 3.50 2.10
N PHE A 352 4.04 4.13 2.97
CA PHE A 352 5.04 3.42 3.76
C PHE A 352 4.40 2.92 5.05
N HIS A 353 4.45 1.62 5.29
CA HIS A 353 4.01 1.08 6.58
C HIS A 353 5.06 1.37 7.65
N HIS A 354 4.61 1.94 8.77
CA HIS A 354 5.44 2.12 9.95
C HIS A 354 5.65 0.79 10.66
N ALA A 355 6.65 0.01 10.22
CA ALA A 355 6.91 -1.32 10.76
C ALA A 355 8.39 -1.68 10.75
N THR A 356 8.80 -2.50 11.72
CA THR A 356 10.13 -3.09 11.74
C THR A 356 10.22 -4.28 10.80
N SER A 357 11.41 -4.47 10.22
CA SER A 357 11.79 -5.37 9.12
C SER A 357 12.09 -4.57 7.84
N LEU A 358 12.28 -5.28 6.72
CA LEU A 358 12.66 -4.78 5.40
C LEU A 358 12.68 -5.91 4.38
N GLY A 359 12.77 -5.54 3.10
CA GLY A 359 13.05 -6.44 1.98
C GLY A 359 11.85 -7.21 1.45
N GLY A 360 10.66 -6.94 1.99
CA GLY A 360 9.38 -7.33 1.39
C GLY A 360 9.06 -6.55 0.13
N VAL A 361 7.96 -6.90 -0.56
CA VAL A 361 7.44 -6.19 -1.73
C VAL A 361 6.70 -4.91 -1.37
N GLU A 362 6.47 -4.66 -0.09
CA GLU A 362 5.87 -3.46 0.47
C GLU A 362 6.94 -2.40 0.84
N SER A 363 6.56 -1.11 0.77
CA SER A 363 7.39 -0.02 1.26
C SER A 363 7.28 0.09 2.78
N LEU A 364 8.41 0.06 3.49
CA LEU A 364 8.46 0.14 4.95
C LEU A 364 9.28 1.33 5.40
N ILE A 365 8.85 1.98 6.48
CA ILE A 365 9.59 3.03 7.16
C ILE A 365 9.55 2.78 8.66
N GLU A 366 10.62 3.11 9.38
CA GLU A 366 10.61 3.02 10.84
C GLU A 366 11.40 4.13 11.50
N TRP A 367 10.86 4.63 12.61
CA TRP A 367 11.67 5.34 13.58
C TRP A 367 12.59 4.33 14.28
N ARG A 368 13.86 4.29 13.87
CA ARG A 368 14.75 3.17 14.16
C ARG A 368 14.96 2.94 15.66
N ALA A 369 14.88 4.00 16.47
CA ALA A 369 15.02 3.95 17.91
C ALA A 369 13.96 3.08 18.62
N MET A 370 12.81 2.80 17.99
CA MET A 370 11.80 1.88 18.53
C MET A 370 12.31 0.44 18.67
N SER A 371 13.17 0.03 17.74
CA SER A 371 13.61 -1.36 17.60
C SER A 371 15.12 -1.52 17.77
N ASP A 372 15.85 -0.43 18.03
CA ASP A 372 17.27 -0.43 18.28
C ASP A 372 17.65 0.66 19.27
N ARG A 373 18.14 0.27 20.44
CA ARG A 373 18.45 1.23 21.52
C ARG A 373 19.77 1.97 21.31
N THR A 374 20.54 1.58 20.30
CA THR A 374 21.92 2.06 20.10
C THR A 374 22.04 3.12 19.01
N VAL A 375 20.98 3.34 18.23
CA VAL A 375 20.98 4.32 17.13
C VAL A 375 20.62 5.72 17.60
N ASP A 376 20.96 6.72 16.78
CA ASP A 376 20.50 8.11 16.96
C ASP A 376 18.96 8.16 16.93
N THR A 377 18.36 8.86 17.90
CA THR A 377 16.90 9.04 17.99
C THR A 377 16.34 9.90 16.86
N LYS A 378 17.19 10.59 16.09
CA LYS A 378 16.80 11.32 14.88
C LYS A 378 16.75 10.45 13.62
N LEU A 379 17.10 9.17 13.71
CA LEU A 379 17.25 8.31 12.54
C LEU A 379 15.93 7.63 12.15
N VAL A 380 15.60 7.72 10.87
CA VAL A 380 14.50 6.98 10.23
C VAL A 380 15.08 6.10 9.12
N ARG A 381 14.73 4.81 9.12
CA ARG A 381 15.15 3.86 8.07
C ARG A 381 13.96 3.57 7.17
N ALA A 382 14.18 3.47 5.87
CA ALA A 382 13.16 3.11 4.91
C ALA A 382 13.65 2.08 3.88
N THR A 383 12.73 1.26 3.38
CA THR A 383 12.91 0.39 2.22
C THR A 383 11.81 0.62 1.22
N SER A 384 12.21 0.71 -0.05
CA SER A 384 11.34 1.13 -1.15
C SER A 384 10.94 -0.07 -2.01
N ALA A 385 9.64 -0.17 -2.32
CA ALA A 385 9.10 -1.07 -3.32
C ALA A 385 8.94 -0.35 -4.68
N PRO A 386 7.75 0.04 -5.23
CA PRO A 386 7.67 0.95 -6.36
C PRO A 386 7.61 2.43 -5.95
N VAL A 387 8.41 3.27 -6.61
CA VAL A 387 8.36 4.74 -6.50
C VAL A 387 7.79 5.26 -7.82
N ASN A 388 6.67 5.97 -7.74
CA ASN A 388 6.09 6.75 -8.82
C ASN A 388 5.97 8.23 -8.40
N GLU A 389 5.48 9.09 -9.29
CA GLU A 389 5.29 10.52 -9.00
C GLU A 389 4.42 10.74 -7.74
N ASP A 390 3.40 9.92 -7.52
CA ASP A 390 2.53 9.98 -6.33
C ASP A 390 3.30 9.72 -5.03
N THR A 391 4.26 8.80 -5.06
CA THR A 391 5.12 8.47 -3.91
C THR A 391 6.00 9.66 -3.52
N LEU A 392 6.59 10.33 -4.53
CA LEU A 392 7.42 11.52 -4.32
C LEU A 392 6.58 12.71 -3.83
N ALA A 393 5.42 12.92 -4.45
CA ALA A 393 4.48 13.98 -4.06
C ALA A 393 3.97 13.79 -2.63
N SER A 394 3.60 12.56 -2.24
CA SER A 394 3.19 12.23 -0.87
C SER A 394 4.31 12.48 0.14
N LEU A 395 5.53 12.01 -0.14
CA LEU A 395 6.70 12.26 0.73
C LEU A 395 6.98 13.75 0.88
N GLN A 396 6.95 14.51 -0.21
CA GLN A 396 7.15 15.95 -0.20
C GLN A 396 6.08 16.69 0.61
N ALA A 397 4.81 16.36 0.39
CA ALA A 397 3.69 16.98 1.11
C ALA A 397 3.78 16.73 2.63
N ARG A 398 4.06 15.49 3.04
CA ARG A 398 4.12 15.11 4.46
C ARG A 398 5.37 15.64 5.17
N MET A 399 6.53 15.64 4.52
CA MET A 399 7.73 16.28 5.07
C MET A 399 7.56 17.80 5.18
N SER A 400 6.84 18.44 4.26
CA SER A 400 6.53 19.86 4.33
C SER A 400 5.61 20.21 5.51
N ALA A 401 4.59 19.39 5.75
CA ALA A 401 3.70 19.56 6.90
C ALA A 401 4.42 19.44 8.25
N ASN A 402 5.52 18.66 8.32
CA ASN A 402 6.29 18.53 9.55
C ASN A 402 7.06 19.80 9.93
N VAL A 403 7.48 20.63 8.97
CA VAL A 403 8.11 21.94 9.22
C VAL A 403 7.19 22.83 10.04
N GLN A 404 5.91 22.90 9.65
CA GLN A 404 4.89 23.79 10.22
C GLN A 404 4.53 23.46 11.67
N THR A 405 4.93 22.29 12.17
CA THR A 405 4.53 21.77 13.49
C THR A 405 5.63 21.78 14.54
N THR A 406 6.82 22.33 14.23
CA THR A 406 7.94 22.42 15.20
C THR A 406 7.84 23.73 15.98
N PRO A 407 7.66 23.72 17.33
CA PRO A 407 7.70 24.94 18.12
C PRO A 407 9.16 25.38 18.30
N GLN A 408 9.47 26.61 17.89
CA GLN A 408 10.79 27.30 17.96
C GLN A 408 11.73 27.11 16.76
N SER A 409 11.49 27.87 15.68
CA SER A 409 12.44 28.89 15.19
C SER A 409 11.77 29.72 14.08
N ALA A 410 10.74 30.47 14.48
CA ALA A 410 10.46 31.72 13.79
C ALA A 410 11.67 32.65 14.01
N VAL A 411 12.07 33.37 12.96
CA VAL A 411 13.09 34.44 12.95
C VAL A 411 14.56 33.94 12.81
N LEU A 412 15.08 33.84 11.56
CA LEU A 412 16.48 34.17 11.14
C LEU A 412 17.00 33.42 9.88
N VAL A 413 16.38 33.50 8.68
CA VAL A 413 17.13 33.24 7.41
C VAL A 413 16.59 34.03 6.19
N LEU A 414 16.07 35.25 6.35
CA LEU A 414 15.55 36.05 5.22
C LEU A 414 16.16 37.46 5.06
N LYS A 415 17.43 37.68 5.42
CA LYS A 415 18.01 39.04 5.32
C LYS A 415 19.35 39.27 4.61
N GLU A 416 20.10 38.29 4.13
CA GLU A 416 21.38 38.59 3.47
C GLU A 416 21.70 37.70 2.27
N VAL A 417 21.08 37.96 1.10
CA VAL A 417 21.72 37.83 -0.23
C VAL A 417 20.96 38.73 -1.23
N LYS A 418 21.11 40.06 -1.12
CA LYS A 418 20.76 41.01 -2.20
C LYS A 418 21.80 42.12 -2.27
N SER A 419 22.98 41.82 -2.80
CA SER A 419 23.81 42.81 -3.51
C SER A 419 25.01 42.15 -4.20
N SER A 420 25.30 42.66 -5.41
CA SER A 420 26.53 42.51 -6.22
C SER A 420 26.56 41.42 -7.32
N VAL A 421 26.05 41.74 -8.52
CA VAL A 421 26.72 41.59 -9.85
C VAL A 421 26.12 42.61 -10.86
N PRO A 422 26.92 43.31 -11.70
CA PRO A 422 26.44 44.33 -12.64
C PRO A 422 26.21 43.88 -14.11
N ASN A 423 25.10 44.37 -14.69
CA ASN A 423 24.75 44.81 -16.07
C ASN A 423 25.37 44.29 -17.40
N GLN A 424 24.44 43.95 -18.33
CA GLN A 424 24.33 44.18 -19.82
C GLN A 424 24.37 42.94 -20.77
N PRO A 425 23.71 42.96 -21.97
CA PRO A 425 22.33 43.41 -22.31
C PRO A 425 21.56 42.53 -23.37
N SER A 426 20.26 42.87 -23.57
CA SER A 426 19.32 42.61 -24.72
C SER A 426 18.89 41.16 -25.06
N ASP A 427 17.63 40.80 -25.31
CA ASP A 427 16.45 41.52 -25.83
C ASP A 427 15.10 40.85 -25.44
N SER A 428 14.05 41.69 -25.27
CA SER A 428 12.59 41.50 -25.44
C SER A 428 11.94 40.14 -25.09
N THR A 429 10.97 39.99 -24.17
CA THR A 429 9.76 40.79 -23.88
C THR A 429 9.29 40.57 -22.43
N MET A 430 8.81 41.66 -21.81
CA MET A 430 8.35 41.73 -20.42
C MET A 430 7.09 40.88 -20.14
N GLN A 431 7.13 40.10 -19.05
CA GLN A 431 6.02 40.00 -18.09
C GLN A 431 6.56 40.34 -16.69
N ALA A 432 5.77 41.10 -15.93
CA ALA A 432 6.13 41.83 -14.71
C ALA A 432 6.41 40.90 -13.49
N PRO A 433 7.08 41.39 -12.41
CA PRO A 433 7.54 40.55 -11.31
C PRO A 433 6.37 40.10 -10.42
N MET A 434 6.32 38.80 -10.09
CA MET A 434 5.30 38.24 -9.18
C MET A 434 5.46 38.80 -7.77
N GLY A 435 4.36 39.33 -7.25
CA GLY A 435 4.19 39.79 -5.87
C GLY A 435 4.05 38.64 -4.87
N PRO A 436 3.62 38.90 -3.62
CA PRO A 436 3.55 37.90 -2.54
C PRO A 436 2.69 36.69 -2.95
N ASN A 437 3.06 35.48 -2.51
CA ASN A 437 2.29 34.26 -2.81
C ASN A 437 0.94 34.31 -2.09
N ARG A 438 -0.10 34.58 -2.87
CA ARG A 438 -1.49 34.65 -2.42
C ARG A 438 -2.20 33.41 -2.91
N HIS A 439 -2.85 32.68 -1.98
CA HIS A 439 -3.67 31.53 -2.36
C HIS A 439 -5.10 31.97 -2.57
N GLN A 440 -5.61 31.63 -3.75
CA GLN A 440 -6.97 31.88 -4.15
C GLN A 440 -7.85 30.74 -3.64
N HIS A 441 -8.93 31.07 -2.94
CA HIS A 441 -9.96 30.12 -2.51
C HIS A 441 -11.33 30.80 -2.54
N ALA A 442 -12.41 30.03 -2.54
CA ALA A 442 -13.76 30.57 -2.50
C ALA A 442 -14.04 31.22 -1.14
N MET A 443 -14.68 32.39 -1.14
CA MET A 443 -15.08 33.06 0.10
C MET A 443 -16.07 32.23 0.90
N TYR A 444 -16.03 32.36 2.23
CA TYR A 444 -17.05 31.85 3.13
C TYR A 444 -17.52 32.96 4.07
N PRO A 445 -18.82 33.32 4.15
CA PRO A 445 -19.98 32.70 3.48
C PRO A 445 -19.87 32.67 1.94
N PRO A 446 -20.40 31.62 1.30
CA PRO A 446 -20.23 31.40 -0.14
C PRO A 446 -21.01 32.45 -0.93
N VAL A 447 -20.31 33.13 -1.84
CA VAL A 447 -20.92 34.00 -2.83
C VAL A 447 -20.78 33.31 -4.19
N VAL A 448 -21.88 32.89 -4.79
CA VAL A 448 -21.85 32.35 -6.16
C VAL A 448 -21.87 33.49 -7.15
N THR A 449 -20.94 33.47 -8.10
CA THR A 449 -20.83 34.44 -9.19
C THR A 449 -21.41 33.91 -10.50
N GLY A 450 -21.49 32.58 -10.65
CA GLY A 450 -21.93 31.92 -11.86
C GLY A 450 -22.39 30.48 -11.66
N LEU A 451 -23.27 30.00 -12.55
CA LEU A 451 -23.53 28.58 -12.77
C LEU A 451 -23.51 28.37 -14.28
N GLN A 452 -22.49 27.65 -14.75
CA GLN A 452 -22.38 27.26 -16.15
C GLN A 452 -23.03 25.89 -16.32
N VAL A 453 -24.22 25.85 -16.93
CA VAL A 453 -24.83 24.59 -17.39
C VAL A 453 -23.97 24.04 -18.52
N ILE A 454 -23.58 22.78 -18.44
CA ILE A 454 -22.71 22.14 -19.44
C ILE A 454 -23.57 21.36 -20.43
N ASP A 455 -24.16 20.26 -19.97
CA ASP A 455 -25.07 19.42 -20.76
C ASP A 455 -25.81 18.42 -19.85
N TYR A 456 -26.67 17.61 -20.44
CA TYR A 456 -27.24 16.41 -19.81
C TYR A 456 -26.20 15.29 -19.72
N VAL A 457 -26.26 14.51 -18.64
CA VAL A 457 -25.49 13.27 -18.49
C VAL A 457 -26.14 12.19 -19.36
N ASN A 458 -25.51 11.91 -20.49
CA ASN A 458 -26.01 11.03 -21.56
C ASN A 458 -25.41 9.63 -21.47
N ASP A 459 -26.16 8.60 -21.91
CA ASP A 459 -25.58 7.27 -22.16
C ASP A 459 -24.89 7.22 -23.53
N ARG A 460 -23.67 6.69 -23.56
CA ARG A 460 -22.95 6.43 -24.82
C ARG A 460 -23.27 5.07 -25.44
N ASN A 461 -24.06 4.22 -24.78
CA ASN A 461 -24.54 2.98 -25.38
C ASN A 461 -25.64 3.18 -26.44
N GLY A 462 -26.07 4.42 -26.69
CA GLY A 462 -27.01 4.77 -27.77
C GLY A 462 -28.49 4.70 -27.39
N LEU A 463 -28.80 4.61 -26.09
CA LEU A 463 -30.15 4.56 -25.54
C LEU A 463 -30.38 5.78 -24.64
N ASP A 464 -31.49 6.49 -24.86
CA ASP A 464 -31.81 7.72 -24.13
C ASP A 464 -32.70 7.41 -22.92
N TYR A 465 -32.07 6.97 -21.83
CA TYR A 465 -32.78 6.68 -20.59
C TYR A 465 -32.95 7.93 -19.75
N SER A 466 -34.19 8.25 -19.38
CA SER A 466 -34.43 9.23 -18.32
C SER A 466 -33.94 8.68 -16.99
N ARG A 467 -33.32 9.53 -16.17
CA ARG A 467 -32.63 9.14 -14.94
C ARG A 467 -32.93 10.14 -13.85
N ASP A 468 -33.05 9.65 -12.63
CA ASP A 468 -33.09 10.48 -11.44
C ASP A 468 -31.79 10.39 -10.67
N ILE A 469 -31.39 11.47 -10.00
CA ILE A 469 -30.14 11.62 -9.21
C ILE A 469 -28.85 11.39 -10.03
N GLY A 470 -27.83 12.21 -9.84
CA GLY A 470 -26.56 12.13 -10.57
C GLY A 470 -25.33 11.95 -9.69
N ARG A 471 -25.37 11.16 -8.61
CA ARG A 471 -24.27 11.14 -7.64
C ARG A 471 -23.06 10.38 -8.18
N SER A 472 -21.85 10.91 -8.00
CA SER A 472 -20.64 10.18 -8.39
C SER A 472 -20.06 9.38 -7.25
N PHE A 473 -19.35 8.30 -7.58
CA PHE A 473 -18.46 7.59 -6.68
C PHE A 473 -17.22 7.11 -7.43
N THR A 474 -16.14 6.89 -6.69
CA THR A 474 -14.90 6.32 -7.21
C THR A 474 -14.74 4.90 -6.66
N LEU A 475 -14.29 3.97 -7.50
CA LEU A 475 -13.94 2.62 -7.10
C LEU A 475 -12.79 2.11 -7.95
N ASN A 476 -11.68 1.68 -7.32
CA ASN A 476 -10.44 1.26 -7.98
C ASN A 476 -9.92 2.33 -8.96
N GLY A 477 -9.98 3.61 -8.57
CA GLY A 477 -9.50 4.73 -9.39
C GLY A 477 -10.35 5.05 -10.64
N LYS A 478 -11.54 4.46 -10.76
CA LYS A 478 -12.50 4.78 -11.84
C LYS A 478 -13.69 5.53 -11.26
N ASN A 479 -14.17 6.53 -11.99
CA ASN A 479 -15.35 7.30 -11.61
C ASN A 479 -16.61 6.71 -12.22
N PHE A 480 -17.68 6.71 -11.45
CA PHE A 480 -19.00 6.22 -11.86
C PHE A 480 -20.07 7.21 -11.41
N TYR A 481 -21.19 7.23 -12.12
CA TYR A 481 -22.44 7.75 -11.59
C TYR A 481 -23.29 6.62 -11.03
N ILE A 482 -23.96 6.88 -9.91
CA ILE A 482 -25.10 6.11 -9.41
C ILE A 482 -26.37 6.96 -9.58
N PHE A 483 -27.40 6.34 -10.14
CA PHE A 483 -28.70 6.95 -10.39
C PHE A 483 -29.74 6.33 -9.45
N GLY A 484 -30.72 7.14 -9.03
CA GLY A 484 -31.85 6.71 -8.20
C GLY A 484 -32.80 5.82 -9.00
N ASP A 485 -33.62 6.43 -9.86
CA ASP A 485 -34.56 5.72 -10.72
C ASP A 485 -34.13 5.85 -12.19
N THR A 486 -34.10 4.74 -12.93
CA THR A 486 -33.77 4.72 -14.37
C THR A 486 -34.96 4.21 -15.18
N PHE A 487 -35.52 5.07 -16.02
CA PHE A 487 -36.68 4.79 -16.87
C PHE A 487 -36.17 4.22 -18.19
N CYS A 488 -36.13 2.90 -18.26
CA CYS A 488 -35.61 2.17 -19.41
C CYS A 488 -36.57 2.30 -20.61
N GLN A 489 -36.03 2.66 -21.77
CA GLN A 489 -36.73 2.74 -23.05
C GLN A 489 -36.03 1.86 -24.10
N ASN A 490 -36.78 1.26 -25.01
CA ASN A 490 -36.20 0.53 -26.14
C ASN A 490 -35.68 1.50 -27.23
N THR A 491 -35.09 0.95 -28.30
CA THR A 491 -34.60 1.74 -29.45
C THR A 491 -35.68 2.52 -30.21
N ALA A 492 -36.97 2.20 -30.01
CA ALA A 492 -38.10 2.94 -30.56
C ALA A 492 -38.60 4.07 -29.63
N GLY A 493 -38.04 4.19 -28.42
CA GLY A 493 -38.44 5.17 -27.40
C GLY A 493 -39.61 4.71 -26.52
N ASP A 494 -40.06 3.46 -26.63
CA ASP A 494 -41.13 2.94 -25.77
C ASP A 494 -40.59 2.60 -24.38
N PHE A 495 -41.33 2.94 -23.34
CA PHE A 495 -41.00 2.56 -21.96
C PHE A 495 -41.06 1.04 -21.77
N VAL A 496 -39.94 0.42 -21.38
CA VAL A 496 -39.81 -1.03 -21.18
C VAL A 496 -39.61 -1.43 -19.72
N GLY A 497 -39.25 -0.50 -18.83
CA GLY A 497 -39.13 -0.82 -17.41
C GLY A 497 -38.58 0.31 -16.56
N LEU A 498 -38.70 0.15 -15.25
CA LEU A 498 -38.11 1.03 -14.24
C LEU A 498 -37.13 0.22 -13.40
N VAL A 499 -35.91 0.70 -13.29
CA VAL A 499 -34.85 0.05 -12.52
C VAL A 499 -34.26 1.05 -11.53
N ASP A 500 -34.25 0.69 -10.27
CA ASP A 500 -33.64 1.50 -9.22
C ASP A 500 -32.11 1.34 -9.24
N ASN A 501 -31.40 2.24 -8.57
CA ASN A 501 -29.99 2.13 -8.20
C ASN A 501 -29.07 1.61 -9.32
N THR A 502 -29.12 2.21 -10.51
CA THR A 502 -28.25 1.83 -11.62
C THR A 502 -26.91 2.58 -11.54
N ALA A 503 -25.85 2.03 -12.13
CA ALA A 503 -24.54 2.67 -12.16
C ALA A 503 -23.91 2.66 -13.55
N ALA A 504 -23.34 3.79 -13.95
CA ALA A 504 -22.69 3.98 -15.24
C ALA A 504 -21.25 4.46 -15.06
N LEU A 505 -20.32 3.93 -15.86
CA LEU A 505 -18.92 4.34 -15.89
C LEU A 505 -18.78 5.72 -16.53
N LEU A 506 -17.91 6.56 -15.95
CA LEU A 506 -17.38 7.77 -16.56
C LEU A 506 -16.04 7.43 -17.24
N PRO A 507 -15.98 7.33 -18.57
CA PRO A 507 -14.80 6.83 -19.28
C PRO A 507 -13.67 7.87 -19.37
N HIS A 508 -13.96 9.17 -19.21
CA HIS A 508 -12.99 10.26 -19.32
C HIS A 508 -13.28 11.36 -18.29
N GLU A 509 -12.24 11.86 -17.63
CA GLU A 509 -12.35 12.93 -16.63
C GLU A 509 -12.85 14.25 -17.24
N ASP A 510 -12.44 14.56 -18.47
CA ASP A 510 -12.84 15.78 -19.18
C ASP A 510 -14.22 15.71 -19.84
N LYS A 511 -14.85 14.52 -19.86
CA LYS A 511 -16.17 14.29 -20.49
C LYS A 511 -17.18 13.80 -19.47
N PHE A 512 -17.40 14.57 -18.42
CA PHE A 512 -18.30 14.23 -17.31
C PHE A 512 -19.79 14.11 -17.69
N CYS A 513 -20.21 14.55 -18.88
CA CYS A 513 -21.56 14.30 -19.40
C CYS A 513 -21.68 12.96 -20.15
N ASP A 514 -20.56 12.27 -20.38
CA ASP A 514 -20.52 11.00 -21.11
C ASP A 514 -20.47 9.86 -20.10
N SER A 515 -21.59 9.18 -19.87
CA SER A 515 -21.60 7.95 -19.07
C SER A 515 -21.87 6.72 -19.93
N ARG A 516 -21.49 5.54 -19.43
CA ARG A 516 -21.70 4.27 -20.11
C ARG A 516 -22.19 3.22 -19.13
N TYR A 517 -23.40 2.71 -19.31
CA TYR A 517 -23.84 1.52 -18.57
C TYR A 517 -23.00 0.30 -18.96
N LEU A 518 -22.70 -0.53 -17.96
CA LEU A 518 -21.81 -1.67 -18.12
C LEU A 518 -22.54 -2.95 -18.54
N GLU A 519 -23.79 -3.12 -18.12
CA GLU A 519 -24.56 -4.34 -18.29
C GLU A 519 -26.05 -4.04 -18.53
N PHE A 520 -26.69 -4.90 -19.34
CA PHE A 520 -28.11 -4.84 -19.71
C PHE A 520 -28.76 -6.22 -19.52
N ASN A 521 -30.07 -6.22 -19.25
CA ASN A 521 -30.92 -7.40 -19.25
C ASN A 521 -31.40 -7.71 -20.69
N ASN A 522 -31.97 -8.90 -20.88
CA ASN A 522 -32.48 -9.35 -22.19
C ASN A 522 -33.70 -8.58 -22.70
N ASP A 523 -34.34 -7.76 -21.86
CA ASP A 523 -35.52 -6.94 -22.17
C ASP A 523 -35.17 -5.45 -22.38
N ASP A 524 -33.90 -5.16 -22.69
CA ASP A 524 -33.34 -3.82 -22.89
C ASP A 524 -33.39 -2.91 -21.64
N THR A 525 -33.66 -3.48 -20.45
CA THR A 525 -33.50 -2.75 -19.18
C THR A 525 -32.06 -2.77 -18.69
N VAL A 526 -31.61 -1.69 -18.05
CA VAL A 526 -30.29 -1.61 -17.41
C VAL A 526 -30.26 -2.53 -16.18
N LYS A 527 -29.11 -3.14 -15.89
CA LYS A 527 -28.96 -3.96 -14.68
C LYS A 527 -28.81 -3.09 -13.43
N ALA A 528 -29.58 -3.38 -12.38
CA ALA A 528 -29.45 -2.72 -11.08
C ALA A 528 -28.07 -2.99 -10.45
N LEU A 529 -27.48 -1.99 -9.80
CA LEU A 529 -26.21 -2.14 -9.08
C LEU A 529 -26.36 -3.09 -7.90
N VAL A 530 -27.46 -2.94 -7.15
CA VAL A 530 -27.86 -3.86 -6.08
C VAL A 530 -29.15 -4.54 -6.51
N PRO A 531 -29.10 -5.81 -6.96
CA PRO A 531 -30.29 -6.51 -7.43
C PRO A 531 -31.20 -6.95 -6.28
N LEU A 532 -32.48 -7.18 -6.60
CA LEU A 532 -33.43 -7.82 -5.69
C LEU A 532 -33.01 -9.26 -5.39
N THR A 533 -33.21 -9.66 -4.15
CA THR A 533 -33.08 -11.06 -3.72
C THR A 533 -34.24 -11.90 -4.24
N THR A 534 -34.12 -13.24 -4.19
CA THR A 534 -35.21 -14.14 -4.60
C THR A 534 -36.46 -13.92 -3.74
N ALA A 535 -36.29 -13.72 -2.44
CA ALA A 535 -37.39 -13.45 -1.51
C ALA A 535 -38.09 -12.12 -1.81
N GLU A 536 -37.35 -11.07 -2.17
CA GLU A 536 -37.93 -9.79 -2.57
C GLU A 536 -38.70 -9.91 -3.90
N MET A 537 -38.16 -10.62 -4.89
CA MET A 537 -38.89 -10.87 -6.14
C MET A 537 -40.20 -11.65 -5.91
N GLU A 538 -40.22 -12.59 -4.96
CA GLU A 538 -41.45 -13.30 -4.56
C GLU A 538 -42.42 -12.40 -3.79
N LEU A 539 -41.90 -11.59 -2.87
CA LEU A 539 -42.69 -10.63 -2.09
C LEU A 539 -43.41 -9.64 -3.02
N GLN A 540 -42.68 -9.05 -3.97
CA GLN A 540 -43.21 -8.16 -5.01
C GLN A 540 -44.36 -8.82 -5.80
N LYS A 541 -44.23 -10.10 -6.18
CA LYS A 541 -45.29 -10.84 -6.86
C LYS A 541 -46.53 -11.04 -5.97
N SER A 542 -46.33 -11.22 -4.66
CA SER A 542 -47.41 -11.51 -3.71
C SER A 542 -48.19 -10.29 -3.23
N THR A 543 -47.51 -9.14 -3.05
CA THR A 543 -48.11 -7.89 -2.55
C THR A 543 -48.68 -7.05 -3.69
N GLY A 544 -48.23 -7.28 -4.92
CA GLY A 544 -48.57 -6.44 -6.07
C GLY A 544 -47.93 -5.04 -6.05
N GLY A 545 -47.14 -4.73 -5.01
CA GLY A 545 -46.35 -3.51 -4.90
C GLY A 545 -44.91 -3.73 -5.40
N ARG A 546 -44.27 -2.67 -5.87
CA ARG A 546 -42.88 -2.69 -6.37
C ARG A 546 -41.91 -2.49 -5.20
N ILE A 547 -40.91 -3.35 -5.08
CA ILE A 547 -39.84 -3.17 -4.08
C ILE A 547 -38.84 -2.17 -4.64
N THR A 548 -38.50 -1.16 -3.83
CA THR A 548 -37.52 -0.11 -4.18
C THR A 548 -36.27 -0.24 -3.32
N LEU A 549 -35.09 -0.11 -3.94
CA LEU A 549 -33.79 -0.14 -3.25
C LEU A 549 -33.01 1.15 -3.52
N TRP A 550 -33.20 2.19 -2.69
CA TRP A 550 -32.60 3.50 -2.94
C TRP A 550 -31.33 3.77 -2.12
N GLY A 551 -30.23 4.05 -2.81
CA GLY A 551 -28.92 4.34 -2.21
C GLY A 551 -28.58 5.83 -2.14
N PHE A 552 -29.44 6.65 -1.55
CA PHE A 552 -29.30 8.12 -1.52
C PHE A 552 -27.96 8.62 -0.94
N GLY A 553 -27.42 7.91 0.06
CA GLY A 553 -26.14 8.25 0.66
C GLY A 553 -24.92 8.01 -0.23
N GLY A 554 -25.06 7.23 -1.30
CA GLY A 554 -24.00 6.90 -2.25
C GLY A 554 -23.12 5.71 -1.86
N VAL A 555 -22.18 5.41 -2.74
CA VAL A 555 -21.18 4.34 -2.58
C VAL A 555 -19.88 4.95 -2.06
N VAL A 556 -19.24 4.28 -1.09
CA VAL A 556 -17.88 4.62 -0.64
C VAL A 556 -16.91 3.48 -0.92
N GLU A 557 -15.71 3.81 -1.34
CA GLU A 557 -14.60 2.86 -1.47
C GLU A 557 -13.91 2.70 -0.12
N LEU A 558 -13.71 1.44 0.30
CA LEU A 558 -12.95 1.09 1.49
C LEU A 558 -11.49 0.81 1.14
N MET A 559 -10.63 0.76 2.17
CA MET A 559 -9.19 0.50 2.02
C MET A 559 -8.85 -0.83 1.34
N ASP A 560 -9.76 -1.81 1.36
CA ASP A 560 -9.59 -3.10 0.69
C ASP A 560 -9.94 -3.06 -0.81
N GLY A 561 -10.23 -1.87 -1.36
CA GLY A 561 -10.62 -1.65 -2.76
C GLY A 561 -12.05 -2.08 -3.06
N THR A 562 -12.87 -2.35 -2.04
CA THR A 562 -14.28 -2.71 -2.22
C THR A 562 -15.20 -1.53 -1.93
N GLY A 563 -16.29 -1.43 -2.68
CA GLY A 563 -17.35 -0.46 -2.47
C GLY A 563 -18.32 -0.91 -1.38
N ARG A 564 -18.86 0.02 -0.62
CA ARG A 564 -20.01 -0.19 0.29
C ARG A 564 -21.14 0.76 -0.05
N ILE A 565 -22.35 0.23 -0.05
CA ILE A 565 -23.58 1.00 -0.19
C ILE A 565 -24.59 0.58 0.88
N TRP A 566 -25.19 1.57 1.52
CA TRP A 566 -26.39 1.42 2.34
C TRP A 566 -27.57 1.88 1.49
N PHE A 567 -28.66 1.13 1.50
CA PHE A 567 -29.84 1.45 0.71
C PHE A 567 -31.11 1.29 1.54
N GLU A 568 -32.05 2.21 1.33
CA GLU A 568 -33.40 2.14 1.86
C GLU A 568 -34.17 1.09 1.09
N ARG A 569 -34.79 0.14 1.80
CA ARG A 569 -35.78 -0.77 1.23
C ARG A 569 -37.17 -0.19 1.44
N GLY A 570 -37.93 -0.06 0.35
CA GLY A 570 -39.33 0.37 0.37
C GLY A 570 -40.25 -0.54 -0.42
N ILE A 571 -41.56 -0.35 -0.25
CA ILE A 571 -42.62 -0.97 -1.04
C ILE A 571 -43.52 0.13 -1.60
N ASP A 572 -43.44 0.35 -2.90
CA ASP A 572 -44.27 1.29 -3.65
C ASP A 572 -45.56 0.58 -4.11
N HIS A 573 -46.70 1.06 -3.60
CA HIS A 573 -48.01 0.51 -3.92
C HIS A 573 -48.65 1.13 -5.18
N GLY A 574 -47.95 2.01 -5.91
CA GLY A 574 -48.41 2.60 -7.16
C GLY A 574 -49.49 3.68 -7.02
N ASN A 575 -49.83 4.08 -5.79
CA ASN A 575 -50.79 5.14 -5.45
C ASN A 575 -50.11 6.38 -4.84
N GLY A 576 -48.78 6.49 -4.98
CA GLY A 576 -47.98 7.54 -4.37
C GLY A 576 -47.64 7.30 -2.89
N ASN A 577 -48.03 6.16 -2.32
CA ASN A 577 -47.63 5.74 -0.98
C ASN A 577 -46.48 4.73 -1.07
N ASN A 578 -45.31 5.11 -0.56
CA ASN A 578 -44.17 4.20 -0.41
C ASN A 578 -43.96 3.87 1.07
N GLU A 579 -44.04 2.59 1.39
CA GLU A 579 -43.81 2.06 2.74
C GLU A 579 -42.30 1.85 2.97
N TYR A 580 -41.70 2.55 3.93
CA TYR A 580 -40.31 2.33 4.32
C TYR A 580 -40.18 1.07 5.19
N CYS A 581 -39.29 0.15 4.81
CA CYS A 581 -39.07 -1.11 5.54
C CYS A 581 -37.82 -1.12 6.41
N GLY A 582 -36.81 -0.30 6.11
CA GLY A 582 -35.52 -0.27 6.80
C GLY A 582 -34.32 -0.13 5.86
N ILE A 583 -33.11 -0.36 6.39
CA ILE A 583 -31.83 -0.24 5.65
C ILE A 583 -31.22 -1.60 5.40
N GLY A 584 -30.81 -1.85 4.16
CA GLY A 584 -29.91 -2.95 3.79
C GLY A 584 -28.52 -2.44 3.42
N MET A 585 -27.59 -3.37 3.21
CA MET A 585 -26.20 -3.04 2.86
C MET A 585 -25.63 -4.05 1.86
N ALA A 586 -24.86 -3.56 0.89
CA ALA A 586 -24.17 -4.40 -0.07
C ALA A 586 -22.68 -4.01 -0.20
N GLU A 587 -21.85 -5.02 -0.45
CA GLU A 587 -20.51 -4.86 -1.00
C GLU A 587 -20.58 -4.84 -2.52
N ILE A 588 -19.83 -3.93 -3.14
CA ILE A 588 -19.71 -3.78 -4.59
C ILE A 588 -18.24 -3.95 -4.95
N ARG A 589 -17.96 -4.74 -5.99
CA ARG A 589 -16.63 -4.81 -6.60
C ARG A 589 -16.75 -4.55 -8.08
N TYR A 590 -15.93 -3.64 -8.59
CA TYR A 590 -15.78 -3.45 -10.02
C TYR A 590 -14.69 -4.38 -10.56
N VAL A 591 -15.00 -5.12 -11.62
CA VAL A 591 -14.08 -6.07 -12.26
C VAL A 591 -13.73 -5.55 -13.65
N GLU A 592 -12.56 -4.90 -13.76
CA GLU A 592 -12.16 -4.15 -14.95
C GLU A 592 -12.12 -5.01 -16.23
N HIS A 593 -11.52 -6.22 -16.18
CA HIS A 593 -11.37 -7.06 -17.38
C HIS A 593 -12.69 -7.58 -17.98
N CYS A 594 -13.77 -7.60 -17.20
CA CYS A 594 -15.11 -7.99 -17.65
C CYS A 594 -16.09 -6.82 -17.66
N GLU A 595 -15.63 -5.61 -17.36
CA GLU A 595 -16.43 -4.39 -17.24
C GLU A 595 -17.77 -4.62 -16.51
N ARG A 596 -17.74 -5.20 -15.30
CA ARG A 596 -18.96 -5.55 -14.56
C ARG A 596 -18.88 -5.26 -13.08
N PHE A 597 -20.04 -5.10 -12.45
CA PHE A 597 -20.15 -5.05 -10.99
C PHE A 597 -20.47 -6.44 -10.43
N ILE A 598 -19.73 -6.84 -9.40
CA ILE A 598 -20.06 -7.98 -8.55
C ILE A 598 -20.61 -7.42 -7.25
N THR A 599 -21.86 -7.75 -6.95
CA THR A 599 -22.55 -7.26 -5.75
C THR A 599 -22.85 -8.41 -4.79
N ARG A 600 -22.57 -8.18 -3.51
CA ARG A 600 -22.89 -9.12 -2.43
C ARG A 600 -23.78 -8.42 -1.40
N ARG A 601 -25.02 -8.89 -1.28
CA ARG A 601 -25.96 -8.48 -0.22
C ARG A 601 -25.49 -9.02 1.12
N PHE A 602 -25.42 -8.16 2.13
CA PHE A 602 -25.18 -8.62 3.49
C PHE A 602 -26.45 -8.70 4.30
N ASP A 603 -27.48 -7.94 3.94
CA ASP A 603 -28.73 -7.77 4.70
C ASP A 603 -29.45 -9.12 4.94
N GLU A 604 -29.21 -10.12 4.09
CA GLU A 604 -29.61 -11.52 4.27
C GLU A 604 -29.05 -12.20 5.53
N LEU A 605 -27.95 -11.68 6.10
CA LEU A 605 -27.29 -12.25 7.29
C LEU A 605 -27.99 -11.87 8.60
N TRP A 606 -28.99 -10.99 8.56
CA TRP A 606 -29.67 -10.49 9.76
C TRP A 606 -31.08 -11.08 9.93
N PRO A 607 -31.59 -11.20 11.17
CA PRO A 607 -32.87 -11.89 11.46
C PRO A 607 -34.10 -11.41 10.68
N ASN A 608 -34.11 -10.15 10.22
CA ASN A 608 -35.21 -9.55 9.46
C ASN A 608 -34.84 -9.19 8.01
N GLY A 609 -33.68 -9.67 7.52
CA GLY A 609 -33.18 -9.36 6.18
C GLY A 609 -32.76 -7.90 5.98
N LEU A 610 -32.48 -7.16 7.05
CA LEU A 610 -32.09 -5.74 7.06
C LEU A 610 -31.14 -5.45 8.23
N ILE A 611 -30.21 -4.50 8.05
CA ILE A 611 -29.28 -4.08 9.09
C ILE A 611 -29.96 -3.19 10.14
N PHE A 612 -30.84 -2.27 9.72
CA PHE A 612 -31.71 -1.47 10.59
C PHE A 612 -33.16 -1.60 10.13
N GLY A 613 -34.09 -1.79 11.07
CA GLY A 613 -35.52 -1.93 10.78
C GLY A 613 -36.24 -0.60 10.50
N ALA A 614 -37.54 -0.67 10.22
CA ALA A 614 -38.38 0.48 9.88
C ALA A 614 -38.45 1.55 11.00
N ASP A 615 -38.43 1.14 12.27
CA ASP A 615 -38.50 2.03 13.43
C ASP A 615 -37.11 2.49 13.94
N GLU A 616 -36.04 2.14 13.23
CA GLU A 616 -34.65 2.43 13.58
C GLU A 616 -34.07 3.53 12.68
N PRO A 617 -32.88 4.08 13.00
CA PRO A 617 -32.24 5.07 12.14
C PRO A 617 -32.07 4.57 10.69
N LYS A 618 -32.38 5.45 9.74
CA LYS A 618 -32.08 5.28 8.32
C LYS A 618 -30.60 5.54 8.08
N VAL A 619 -29.77 4.59 8.52
CA VAL A 619 -28.31 4.75 8.49
C VAL A 619 -27.79 4.96 7.08
N GLY A 620 -27.06 6.07 6.87
CA GLY A 620 -26.46 6.41 5.58
C GLY A 620 -27.46 6.86 4.51
N SER A 621 -28.67 7.29 4.89
CA SER A 621 -29.69 7.75 3.93
C SER A 621 -29.41 9.13 3.33
N LEU A 622 -28.55 9.96 3.93
CA LEU A 622 -28.27 11.31 3.42
C LEU A 622 -26.91 11.36 2.69
N SER A 623 -25.84 10.98 3.38
CA SER A 623 -24.49 10.98 2.80
C SER A 623 -23.59 10.00 3.54
N THR A 624 -22.72 9.34 2.79
CA THR A 624 -21.68 8.46 3.32
C THR A 624 -20.30 8.99 2.94
N ILE A 625 -19.34 8.91 3.86
CA ILE A 625 -17.96 9.35 3.65
C ILE A 625 -17.00 8.49 4.46
N VAL A 626 -15.80 8.25 3.92
CA VAL A 626 -14.73 7.52 4.62
C VAL A 626 -13.71 8.52 5.12
N GLU A 627 -13.37 8.44 6.41
CA GLU A 627 -12.32 9.24 7.03
C GLU A 627 -11.50 8.33 7.95
N GLY A 628 -10.21 8.19 7.63
CA GLY A 628 -9.36 7.18 8.26
C GLY A 628 -9.97 5.79 8.14
N GLU A 629 -10.04 5.05 9.25
CA GLU A 629 -10.57 3.67 9.28
C GLU A 629 -12.10 3.59 9.43
N TYR A 630 -12.81 4.72 9.50
CA TYR A 630 -14.24 4.75 9.78
C TYR A 630 -15.05 5.21 8.56
N VAL A 631 -16.21 4.59 8.40
CA VAL A 631 -17.27 5.08 7.51
C VAL A 631 -18.22 5.92 8.35
N TYR A 632 -18.36 7.19 8.01
CA TYR A 632 -19.30 8.14 8.60
C TYR A 632 -20.56 8.21 7.75
N LEU A 633 -21.70 8.19 8.44
CA LEU A 633 -23.01 7.92 7.87
C LEU A 633 -23.99 8.97 8.40
N TYR A 634 -24.26 9.99 7.59
CA TYR A 634 -25.34 10.93 7.89
C TYR A 634 -26.67 10.23 7.62
N SER A 635 -27.51 10.22 8.66
CA SER A 635 -28.63 9.29 8.79
C SER A 635 -29.88 10.03 9.23
N GLU A 636 -31.06 9.57 8.82
CA GLU A 636 -32.33 10.10 9.32
C GLU A 636 -32.82 9.30 10.53
N TYR A 637 -33.19 9.97 11.62
CA TYR A 637 -33.86 9.33 12.74
C TYR A 637 -34.88 10.26 13.39
N LYS A 638 -36.15 9.84 13.42
CA LYS A 638 -37.28 10.60 14.00
C LYS A 638 -37.36 12.03 13.44
N GLY A 639 -37.19 12.18 12.13
CA GLY A 639 -37.22 13.48 11.44
C GLY A 639 -36.00 14.37 11.66
N ASN A 640 -34.95 13.87 12.32
CA ASN A 640 -33.68 14.59 12.52
C ASN A 640 -32.55 13.93 11.74
N THR A 641 -31.67 14.75 11.17
CA THR A 641 -30.38 14.27 10.66
C THR A 641 -29.43 14.02 11.84
N ILE A 642 -28.93 12.79 11.98
CA ILE A 642 -27.95 12.37 12.98
C ILE A 642 -26.69 11.83 12.30
N LEU A 643 -25.59 11.71 13.05
CA LEU A 643 -24.34 11.15 12.56
C LEU A 643 -24.04 9.80 13.23
N ALA A 644 -23.81 8.79 12.40
CA ALA A 644 -23.30 7.51 12.83
C ALA A 644 -21.90 7.26 12.24
N ARG A 645 -21.15 6.36 12.85
CA ARG A 645 -19.94 5.80 12.27
C ARG A 645 -19.89 4.28 12.47
N ALA A 646 -19.24 3.61 11.53
CA ALA A 646 -18.91 2.20 11.62
C ALA A 646 -17.42 2.00 11.28
N TRP A 647 -16.75 1.12 12.00
CA TRP A 647 -15.38 0.73 11.65
C TRP A 647 -15.40 -0.01 10.32
N SER A 648 -14.63 0.45 9.34
CA SER A 648 -14.72 -0.01 7.94
C SER A 648 -14.63 -1.53 7.75
N PRO A 649 -13.77 -2.28 8.47
CA PRO A 649 -13.68 -3.74 8.33
C PRO A 649 -14.88 -4.48 8.93
N MET A 650 -15.69 -3.81 9.76
CA MET A 650 -16.80 -4.41 10.50
C MET A 650 -18.14 -3.69 10.26
N THR A 651 -18.33 -3.12 9.07
CA THR A 651 -19.60 -2.51 8.63
C THR A 651 -20.77 -3.49 8.63
N THR A 652 -20.51 -4.81 8.60
CA THR A 652 -21.52 -5.88 8.74
C THR A 652 -21.86 -6.22 10.20
N SER A 653 -21.18 -5.63 11.18
CA SER A 653 -21.44 -5.89 12.59
C SER A 653 -22.33 -4.80 13.15
N ARG A 654 -23.66 -4.99 13.03
CA ARG A 654 -24.67 -4.01 13.46
C ARG A 654 -24.43 -3.46 14.87
N ASN A 655 -24.02 -4.31 15.82
CA ASN A 655 -23.74 -3.94 17.21
C ASN A 655 -22.49 -3.05 17.38
N LEU A 656 -21.69 -2.85 16.33
CA LEU A 656 -20.50 -2.00 16.34
C LEU A 656 -20.74 -0.62 15.74
N TYR A 657 -21.94 -0.33 15.25
CA TYR A 657 -22.31 1.03 14.87
C TYR A 657 -22.32 1.90 16.12
N ARG A 658 -21.84 3.13 15.95
CA ARG A 658 -21.80 4.13 17.01
C ARG A 658 -22.43 5.42 16.51
N PHE A 659 -23.08 6.14 17.40
CA PHE A 659 -23.88 7.32 17.09
C PHE A 659 -23.36 8.51 17.90
N TRP A 660 -23.24 9.66 17.26
CA TRP A 660 -22.74 10.88 17.89
C TRP A 660 -23.76 11.42 18.90
N ASP A 661 -23.37 11.53 20.17
CA ASP A 661 -24.21 12.06 21.26
C ASP A 661 -23.97 13.54 21.58
N GLY A 662 -23.13 14.22 20.78
CA GLY A 662 -22.70 15.61 20.99
C GLY A 662 -21.35 15.72 21.69
N LYS A 663 -20.82 14.62 22.21
CA LYS A 663 -19.50 14.57 22.86
C LYS A 663 -18.66 13.38 22.41
N ASP A 664 -19.28 12.21 22.24
CA ASP A 664 -18.63 10.97 21.84
C ASP A 664 -19.57 10.11 20.98
N TYR A 665 -19.05 8.99 20.49
CA TYR A 665 -19.76 8.01 19.70
C TYR A 665 -20.21 6.82 20.55
N VAL A 666 -21.50 6.73 20.81
CA VAL A 666 -22.11 5.74 21.72
C VAL A 666 -22.91 4.67 20.98
N GLU A 667 -23.18 3.53 21.62
CA GLU A 667 -23.90 2.41 20.99
C GLU A 667 -25.41 2.68 20.83
N ASN A 668 -26.00 3.40 21.79
CA ASN A 668 -27.44 3.65 21.82
C ASN A 668 -27.82 4.80 20.88
N TYR A 669 -28.41 4.49 19.73
CA TYR A 669 -28.88 5.49 18.78
C TYR A 669 -29.98 6.43 19.34
N ASN A 670 -30.66 6.08 20.43
CA ASN A 670 -31.59 7.01 21.08
C ASN A 670 -30.89 8.17 21.81
N ALA A 671 -29.59 8.05 22.07
CA ALA A 671 -28.77 9.12 22.62
C ALA A 671 -28.17 10.02 21.52
N ALA A 672 -28.37 9.67 20.24
CA ALA A 672 -27.85 10.45 19.14
C ALA A 672 -28.45 11.86 19.15
N VAL A 673 -27.59 12.87 19.00
CA VAL A 673 -28.04 14.26 18.90
C VAL A 673 -28.17 14.67 17.43
N PRO A 674 -29.16 15.52 17.10
CA PRO A 674 -29.29 16.06 15.76
C PRO A 674 -28.06 16.89 15.35
N ILE A 675 -27.68 16.82 14.07
CA ILE A 675 -26.79 17.79 13.43
C ILE A 675 -27.65 18.99 13.02
N PRO A 676 -27.61 20.13 13.73
CA PRO A 676 -28.61 21.19 13.55
C PRO A 676 -28.59 21.83 12.17
N ALA A 677 -27.41 21.87 11.52
CA ALA A 677 -27.25 22.51 10.23
C ALA A 677 -27.90 21.75 9.07
N PHE A 678 -28.22 20.47 9.26
CA PHE A 678 -28.85 19.61 8.25
C PHE A 678 -30.31 19.29 8.58
N GLN A 679 -30.93 20.04 9.50
CA GLN A 679 -32.38 19.99 9.68
C GLN A 679 -33.05 20.52 8.41
N ASP A 680 -34.08 19.84 7.94
CA ASP A 680 -34.84 20.18 6.72
C ASP A 680 -34.06 20.10 5.39
N ILE A 681 -32.89 19.45 5.38
CA ILE A 681 -32.11 19.19 4.17
C ILE A 681 -32.31 17.73 3.74
N PRO A 682 -33.21 17.45 2.77
CA PRO A 682 -33.59 16.10 2.41
C PRO A 682 -32.53 15.34 1.61
N GLN A 683 -31.63 16.05 0.91
CA GLN A 683 -30.67 15.48 -0.03
C GLN A 683 -29.45 16.37 -0.19
N GLY A 684 -28.31 15.72 -0.44
CA GLY A 684 -27.05 16.36 -0.77
C GLY A 684 -25.88 15.41 -0.50
N ALA A 685 -24.67 15.91 -0.59
CA ALA A 685 -23.50 15.15 -0.16
C ALA A 685 -22.58 15.99 0.71
N VAL A 686 -22.03 15.33 1.71
CA VAL A 686 -20.81 15.76 2.39
C VAL A 686 -19.63 15.18 1.64
N VAL A 687 -18.70 16.04 1.24
CA VAL A 687 -17.44 15.66 0.61
C VAL A 687 -16.28 16.39 1.26
N ARG A 688 -15.09 15.79 1.22
CA ARG A 688 -13.87 16.41 1.74
C ARG A 688 -13.31 17.39 0.71
N SER A 689 -13.24 18.68 1.03
CA SER A 689 -12.73 19.71 0.11
C SER A 689 -12.30 20.95 0.88
N HIS A 690 -11.25 21.61 0.39
CA HIS A 690 -10.73 22.87 0.93
C HIS A 690 -11.14 24.10 0.11
N ILE A 691 -12.21 23.98 -0.71
CA ILE A 691 -12.68 25.07 -1.58
C ILE A 691 -12.92 26.39 -0.84
N PHE A 692 -13.35 26.33 0.44
CA PHE A 692 -13.61 27.48 1.30
C PHE A 692 -12.46 27.82 2.27
N GLY A 693 -11.24 27.40 1.91
CA GLY A 693 -10.04 27.63 2.72
C GLY A 693 -9.75 26.51 3.72
N ARG A 694 -8.54 26.53 4.27
CA ARG A 694 -7.93 25.40 4.98
C ARG A 694 -8.56 25.02 6.32
N LYS A 695 -9.30 25.94 6.94
CA LYS A 695 -9.99 25.68 8.21
C LYS A 695 -11.30 24.90 8.03
N LYS A 696 -11.77 24.77 6.79
CA LYS A 696 -12.97 24.04 6.43
C LYS A 696 -12.55 22.80 5.63
N ASN A 697 -12.57 21.63 6.28
CA ASN A 697 -12.10 20.36 5.68
C ASN A 697 -13.22 19.64 4.91
N TYR A 698 -14.47 19.93 5.27
CA TYR A 698 -15.64 19.29 4.71
C TYR A 698 -16.60 20.33 4.18
N ILE A 699 -17.18 20.04 3.02
CA ILE A 699 -18.26 20.81 2.46
C ILE A 699 -19.50 19.96 2.33
N PHE A 700 -20.64 20.60 2.44
CA PHE A 700 -21.94 20.05 2.14
C PHE A 700 -22.53 20.82 0.96
N VAL A 701 -23.05 20.11 -0.04
CA VAL A 701 -23.85 20.72 -1.10
C VAL A 701 -25.14 19.93 -1.23
N GLY A 702 -26.27 20.63 -1.11
CA GLY A 702 -27.60 20.07 -1.15
C GLY A 702 -28.65 21.12 -1.50
N VAL A 703 -29.92 20.77 -1.34
CA VAL A 703 -31.04 21.71 -1.53
C VAL A 703 -32.03 21.61 -0.37
N ASP A 704 -32.83 22.66 -0.17
CA ASP A 704 -34.00 22.61 0.70
C ASP A 704 -35.18 21.89 0.02
N LYS A 705 -36.11 21.35 0.82
CA LYS A 705 -37.25 20.59 0.30
C LYS A 705 -38.34 21.55 -0.24
N TRP A 706 -38.73 21.39 -1.52
CA TRP A 706 -39.87 22.04 -2.22
C TRP A 706 -39.63 23.46 -2.79
N ALA A 707 -40.64 23.95 -3.52
CA ALA A 707 -40.70 24.84 -4.70
C ALA A 707 -39.81 26.11 -4.79
N ASP A 708 -39.04 26.47 -3.77
CA ASP A 708 -38.09 27.58 -3.82
C ASP A 708 -36.70 27.15 -4.30
N SER A 709 -36.34 25.86 -4.15
CA SER A 709 -35.16 25.17 -4.70
C SER A 709 -33.85 25.96 -4.59
N LYS A 710 -33.40 26.25 -3.36
CA LYS A 710 -32.15 26.97 -3.10
C LYS A 710 -31.02 25.99 -2.85
N ILE A 711 -29.86 26.24 -3.47
CA ILE A 711 -28.64 25.49 -3.17
C ILE A 711 -28.22 25.83 -1.75
N GLN A 712 -28.09 24.82 -0.91
CA GLN A 712 -27.52 24.92 0.43
C GLN A 712 -26.05 24.52 0.34
N VAL A 713 -25.16 25.42 0.74
CA VAL A 713 -23.73 25.16 0.80
C VAL A 713 -23.27 25.29 2.24
N GLY A 714 -22.76 24.20 2.78
CA GLY A 714 -22.22 24.13 4.13
C GLY A 714 -20.74 23.86 4.16
N ALA A 715 -20.10 24.24 5.26
CA ALA A 715 -18.70 23.94 5.51
C ALA A 715 -18.43 23.73 7.00
N ALA A 716 -17.59 22.74 7.31
CA ALA A 716 -17.18 22.39 8.66
C ALA A 716 -15.72 21.97 8.72
N GLU A 717 -15.14 22.07 9.92
CA GLU A 717 -13.79 21.58 10.21
C GLU A 717 -13.78 20.07 10.47
N THR A 718 -14.82 19.54 11.12
CA THR A 718 -15.02 18.10 11.35
C THR A 718 -16.41 17.64 10.88
N LEU A 719 -16.60 16.34 10.75
CA LEU A 719 -17.88 15.74 10.30
C LEU A 719 -19.00 15.96 11.33
N GLU A 720 -18.67 15.97 12.61
CA GLU A 720 -19.61 16.28 13.70
C GLU A 720 -20.10 17.74 13.66
N GLY A 721 -19.35 18.64 13.01
CA GLY A 721 -19.60 20.07 12.97
C GLY A 721 -18.54 20.88 13.74
N SER A 722 -18.75 22.16 14.05
CA SER A 722 -19.96 22.98 13.89
C SER A 722 -20.18 23.37 12.43
N TRP A 723 -21.17 22.75 11.79
CA TRP A 723 -21.55 23.07 10.42
C TRP A 723 -22.15 24.46 10.34
N GLU A 724 -21.57 25.29 9.49
CA GLU A 724 -22.21 26.52 9.02
C GLU A 724 -22.85 26.17 7.68
N VAL A 725 -24.11 26.52 7.44
CA VAL A 725 -24.80 26.27 6.16
C VAL A 725 -25.41 27.58 5.69
N TRP A 726 -25.19 27.89 4.42
CA TRP A 726 -25.65 29.12 3.80
C TRP A 726 -26.53 28.80 2.58
N PRO A 727 -27.75 29.38 2.52
CA PRO A 727 -28.55 29.34 1.31
C PRO A 727 -27.90 30.27 0.27
N VAL A 728 -27.68 29.75 -0.94
CA VAL A 728 -27.00 30.47 -2.00
C VAL A 728 -28.00 30.86 -3.09
N ALA A 729 -28.05 32.16 -3.39
CA ALA A 729 -28.80 32.70 -4.52
C ALA A 729 -27.92 32.75 -5.77
N LEU A 730 -28.49 32.44 -6.93
CA LEU A 730 -27.81 32.53 -8.22
C LEU A 730 -27.77 33.98 -8.73
N THR A 731 -26.72 34.36 -9.47
CA THR A 731 -26.52 35.71 -9.97
C THR A 731 -27.52 36.11 -11.06
N GLN A 732 -27.69 37.43 -11.26
CA GLN A 732 -28.56 38.00 -12.28
C GLN A 732 -28.16 37.52 -13.69
N GLY A 733 -28.95 36.61 -14.26
CA GLY A 733 -28.74 36.07 -15.61
C GLY A 733 -28.87 34.55 -15.71
N ILE A 734 -28.75 33.83 -14.59
CA ILE A 734 -28.90 32.38 -14.54
C ILE A 734 -30.38 32.06 -14.30
N LYS A 735 -31.07 31.64 -15.36
CA LYS A 735 -32.44 31.11 -15.25
C LYS A 735 -32.39 29.59 -15.35
N ILE A 736 -32.54 28.91 -14.22
CA ILE A 736 -32.85 27.47 -14.23
C ILE A 736 -34.35 27.37 -14.46
N LYS A 737 -34.73 26.80 -15.60
CA LYS A 737 -36.10 26.85 -16.13
C LYS A 737 -37.12 26.30 -15.12
N ASP A 738 -36.77 25.20 -14.47
CA ASP A 738 -37.65 24.45 -13.56
C ASP A 738 -37.03 24.26 -12.14
N GLY A 739 -35.95 24.99 -11.83
CA GLY A 739 -35.26 24.96 -10.53
C GLY A 739 -34.48 23.65 -10.24
N PHE A 740 -33.89 23.57 -9.04
CA PHE A 740 -33.29 22.33 -8.52
C PHE A 740 -34.36 21.51 -7.81
N ARG A 741 -34.86 20.44 -8.42
CA ARG A 741 -36.07 19.78 -7.93
C ARG A 741 -35.99 19.35 -6.45
N TYR A 742 -35.11 18.40 -6.16
CA TYR A 742 -34.91 17.89 -4.79
C TYR A 742 -33.49 17.34 -4.54
N CYS A 743 -32.61 17.32 -5.54
CA CYS A 743 -31.25 16.82 -5.40
C CYS A 743 -30.23 17.74 -6.07
N ILE A 744 -29.07 17.89 -5.46
CA ILE A 744 -27.86 18.43 -6.09
C ILE A 744 -26.67 17.74 -5.45
N TYR A 745 -25.70 17.29 -6.26
CA TYR A 745 -24.53 16.57 -5.75
C TYR A 745 -23.24 17.19 -6.26
N PRO A 746 -22.22 17.38 -5.40
CA PRO A 746 -20.89 17.85 -5.79
C PRO A 746 -20.01 16.70 -6.31
N HIS A 747 -19.11 17.02 -7.24
CA HIS A 747 -18.24 16.07 -7.95
C HIS A 747 -16.79 16.55 -7.97
N LEU A 748 -15.99 16.12 -7.00
CA LEU A 748 -14.62 16.63 -6.84
C LEU A 748 -13.68 16.23 -7.98
N PHE A 749 -13.86 15.03 -8.55
CA PHE A 749 -12.99 14.49 -9.60
C PHE A 749 -12.85 15.38 -10.86
N ALA A 750 -13.77 16.34 -11.07
CA ALA A 750 -13.74 17.26 -12.21
C ALA A 750 -14.00 18.72 -11.78
N SER A 751 -13.72 19.04 -10.52
CA SER A 751 -13.80 20.39 -9.95
C SER A 751 -12.43 21.08 -9.94
N HIS A 752 -12.39 22.41 -10.01
CA HIS A 752 -11.18 23.20 -9.81
C HIS A 752 -11.35 24.09 -8.58
N THR A 753 -11.21 23.50 -7.41
CA THR A 753 -11.64 24.13 -6.16
C THR A 753 -10.79 25.36 -5.78
N ARG A 754 -9.50 25.41 -6.15
CA ARG A 754 -8.68 26.64 -6.04
C ARG A 754 -9.24 27.82 -6.84
N LYS A 755 -9.87 27.55 -7.98
CA LYS A 755 -10.52 28.57 -8.80
C LYS A 755 -11.93 28.90 -8.31
N GLY A 756 -12.37 28.29 -7.21
CA GLY A 756 -13.75 28.37 -6.74
C GLY A 756 -14.74 27.69 -7.69
N GLU A 757 -14.29 26.73 -8.50
CA GLU A 757 -15.16 25.99 -9.43
C GLU A 757 -15.51 24.62 -8.83
N LEU A 758 -16.80 24.33 -8.71
CA LEU A 758 -17.32 23.06 -8.22
C LEU A 758 -18.26 22.45 -9.26
N LEU A 759 -17.93 21.27 -9.79
CA LEU A 759 -18.83 20.51 -10.64
C LEU A 759 -19.97 19.96 -9.77
N VAL A 760 -21.20 20.17 -10.23
CA VAL A 760 -22.41 19.68 -9.59
C VAL A 760 -23.33 19.02 -10.62
N THR A 761 -24.14 18.06 -10.18
CA THR A 761 -25.27 17.56 -10.98
C THR A 761 -26.59 17.68 -10.23
N TRP A 762 -27.68 17.83 -10.98
CA TRP A 762 -29.05 17.84 -10.45
C TRP A 762 -30.05 17.30 -11.47
N SER A 763 -31.28 17.06 -11.02
CA SER A 763 -32.41 16.70 -11.87
C SER A 763 -33.36 17.89 -12.01
N GLU A 764 -33.72 18.27 -13.24
CA GLU A 764 -34.63 19.40 -13.52
C GLU A 764 -36.11 19.01 -13.62
N GLN A 765 -36.43 17.78 -14.06
CA GLN A 765 -37.81 17.35 -14.30
C GLN A 765 -37.97 15.85 -14.05
N TYR A 766 -39.22 15.38 -14.00
CA TYR A 766 -39.53 13.96 -13.85
C TYR A 766 -40.73 13.54 -14.70
N PRO A 767 -40.58 12.48 -15.52
CA PRO A 767 -39.32 11.82 -15.86
C PRO A 767 -38.37 12.81 -16.60
N GLY A 768 -37.08 12.81 -16.28
CA GLY A 768 -36.14 13.82 -16.79
C GLY A 768 -34.69 13.35 -16.86
N GLY A 769 -33.82 14.22 -17.36
CA GLY A 769 -32.38 13.99 -17.44
C GLY A 769 -31.62 14.61 -16.27
N VAL A 770 -30.47 14.04 -15.96
CA VAL A 770 -29.51 14.61 -15.00
C VAL A 770 -28.69 15.66 -15.74
N ILE A 771 -28.63 16.88 -15.22
CA ILE A 771 -27.84 17.98 -15.77
C ILE A 771 -26.55 18.12 -15.00
N ALA A 772 -25.44 18.32 -15.71
CA ALA A 772 -24.17 18.70 -15.15
C ALA A 772 -23.92 20.20 -15.34
N GLY A 773 -23.36 20.85 -14.32
CA GLY A 773 -22.98 22.25 -14.37
C GLY A 773 -21.84 22.59 -13.42
N LYS A 774 -21.15 23.69 -13.69
CA LYS A 774 -20.06 24.22 -12.86
C LYS A 774 -20.57 25.41 -12.06
N LEU A 775 -20.61 25.25 -10.74
CA LEU A 775 -20.90 26.30 -9.79
C LEU A 775 -19.61 27.09 -9.56
N GLN A 776 -19.65 28.39 -9.85
CA GLN A 776 -18.51 29.29 -9.69
C GLN A 776 -18.73 30.17 -8.47
N PHE A 777 -17.84 30.06 -7.50
CA PHE A 777 -17.79 30.91 -6.32
C PHE A 777 -16.90 32.14 -6.55
N GLN A 778 -17.21 33.23 -5.85
CA GLN A 778 -16.34 34.37 -5.71
C GLN A 778 -15.13 33.93 -4.90
N THR A 779 -13.95 34.14 -5.46
CA THR A 779 -12.70 33.85 -4.79
C THR A 779 -12.17 35.08 -4.07
N THR A 780 -11.51 34.86 -2.94
CA THR A 780 -10.64 35.86 -2.32
C THR A 780 -9.20 35.36 -2.34
N GLU A 781 -8.28 36.31 -2.22
CA GLU A 781 -6.89 36.04 -1.94
C GLU A 781 -6.70 36.12 -0.42
N GLU A 782 -6.09 35.11 0.17
CA GLU A 782 -5.58 35.17 1.53
C GLU A 782 -4.06 35.25 1.45
N GLU A 783 -3.48 36.24 2.16
CA GLU A 783 -2.04 36.33 2.32
C GLU A 783 -1.62 35.11 3.14
N CYS A 784 -0.92 34.21 2.48
CA CYS A 784 -0.42 33.01 3.11
C CYS A 784 0.97 33.33 3.64
N GLU A 785 1.17 33.20 4.95
CA GLU A 785 2.49 33.37 5.56
C GLU A 785 3.47 32.24 5.16
N GLU A 786 3.02 31.22 4.42
CA GLU A 786 3.83 30.10 3.92
C GLU A 786 3.40 29.63 2.51
N ASP A 787 4.37 29.20 1.69
CA ASP A 787 4.16 28.68 0.33
C ASP A 787 3.45 27.32 0.37
N CYS A 788 2.32 27.19 -0.33
CA CYS A 788 1.27 26.28 0.08
C CYS A 788 0.40 25.81 -1.10
N GLU A 789 0.88 24.84 -1.89
CA GLU A 789 0.07 24.24 -2.96
C GLU A 789 -1.10 23.40 -2.40
N LEU A 790 -2.34 23.84 -2.64
CA LEU A 790 -3.60 23.13 -2.37
C LEU A 790 -3.87 22.03 -3.43
N ASN A 791 -3.33 20.82 -3.37
CA ASN A 791 -3.75 19.82 -4.38
C ASN A 791 -5.25 19.52 -4.22
N ASP A 792 -6.03 19.87 -5.26
CA ASP A 792 -7.49 19.72 -5.37
C ASP A 792 -7.88 18.26 -5.63
#